data_AF-A0A833WML7-F1
#
_entry.id   AF-A0A833WML7-F1
#
_cell.length_a   1.000
_cell.length_b   1.000
_cell.length_c   1.000
_cell.angle_alpha   90.00
_cell.angle_beta   90.00
_cell.angle_gamma   90.00
#
_symmetry.space_group_name_H-M   'P 1'
#
loop_
_entity.id
_entity.type
_entity.pdbx_description
1 polymer ?
#
loop_
_entity_poly.entity_id
_entity_poly.type
_entity_poly.pdbx_seq_one_letter_code
_entity_poly.pdbx_strand_id
1 'polypeptide(L)'
;MAPSSTATASASELTPLLSRDVRLAVSSSPSAPLPPFRLPRWFVLAVILSVFCTVTWLALLVLGPHLDLTAYLYAGVLNSLLGSFLSASGYCCQKFAHIRVARNSTLGTATMETAFLAGLFLLAVGTISAVINLGILGQAVQAPFAALTLIYSALLGRFVLHENFSVYDLLSSALIVLGVGVDVYAAQVANVPQISYTLQSLGRLLMRDSLIPIGYTVMALACVMLLLRRVHTDKLQRHPVGLLAFSSCAGVMAGFTSLATKSVVEVAKSALSHQDWLVFVNPFFILMVIAIPCALVPQLFFLNKGLEFFGTLKFIPLYQAFIIIGNMGCGMIFYNEMASYSYNALVFFLGGIMITICGVCVLLVKVDSESINGDARRSNVVKAVDRPMDELLDRKSKDNKRFETDFKFEHMKWVSDSDGSKSSELRVCRDFWECQEAIVELLVSARKSIYYSTFLCDFTQVLHTINEENVDNTFVSLVRDAVERGVDVHILYNPVRDYGTNSIADLRRILPPEVHFACSVSDLGPSWFTRYLSNNSRYAFHHQKYLCIDEETIMVTGCDVNTEREGWLRKNHLGYYWHELSVVCRCTPEMVKWIRANHEPAVTKRHYDHFMESPPFPLVSGGWREENCMVNMIMNAKYSVQLESQIMISGGSLQHNRICPAIVARICQACRKREPFYALILTNSAQKDEPSFLARTYCMLSIQWSLGQLEDCASAYGLTSEELWQHLQVGRLEHDGVLIKVHSNILIVDGKYALRSSSNLADRSLSARPNDTELGLLFSGPRVDELQQDLLNMYLGTTGKKYTWGQVFERIRGTATQKPTGVIKELEKKSWSPVFTWFTMNLFIYLSEGATGGRVKVTYTTTVIGECKHKFET
;
A
#
# COMPACT_ATOMS: atom_id res chain seq x y z
N MET A 1 -37.39 -46.55 46.81
CA MET A 1 -38.68 -45.85 46.92
C MET A 1 -38.41 -44.37 46.81
N ALA A 2 -39.05 -43.70 45.86
CA ALA A 2 -38.97 -42.27 45.57
C ALA A 2 -39.50 -41.41 46.76
N PRO A 3 -39.52 -40.05 46.74
CA PRO A 3 -39.36 -39.14 45.58
C PRO A 3 -38.77 -37.71 45.85
N SER A 4 -38.77 -36.90 44.76
CA SER A 4 -38.97 -35.43 44.69
C SER A 4 -37.73 -34.54 44.92
N SER A 5 -37.46 -33.44 44.20
CA SER A 5 -38.30 -32.56 43.36
C SER A 5 -37.46 -31.58 42.50
N THR A 6 -37.98 -31.22 41.31
CA THR A 6 -38.07 -29.86 40.67
C THR A 6 -36.80 -29.09 40.27
N ALA A 7 -36.72 -28.27 39.21
CA ALA A 7 -37.61 -27.91 38.10
C ALA A 7 -36.85 -27.05 37.05
N THR A 8 -37.16 -27.32 35.77
CA THR A 8 -37.26 -26.53 34.51
C THR A 8 -37.11 -24.99 34.47
N ALA A 9 -36.39 -24.47 33.44
CA ALA A 9 -36.77 -23.42 32.45
C ALA A 9 -35.56 -23.13 31.50
N SER A 10 -35.55 -23.41 30.18
CA SER A 10 -36.15 -22.74 29.00
C SER A 10 -35.68 -21.30 28.69
N ALA A 11 -34.88 -21.13 27.63
CA ALA A 11 -34.78 -19.96 26.74
C ALA A 11 -34.08 -20.42 25.44
N SER A 12 -34.79 -20.70 24.33
CA SER A 12 -35.45 -19.82 23.35
C SER A 12 -34.57 -19.54 22.12
N GLU A 13 -35.05 -20.07 20.99
CA GLU A 13 -34.56 -19.94 19.62
C GLU A 13 -34.58 -18.49 19.11
N LEU A 14 -33.61 -18.15 18.23
CA LEU A 14 -33.79 -17.35 17.01
C LEU A 14 -32.46 -17.25 16.24
N THR A 15 -32.22 -18.21 15.35
CA THR A 15 -31.21 -18.12 14.28
C THR A 15 -31.95 -18.31 12.96
N PRO A 16 -32.00 -17.32 12.04
CA PRO A 16 -32.73 -17.51 10.79
C PRO A 16 -31.93 -18.39 9.84
N LEU A 17 -32.55 -19.53 9.56
CA LEU A 17 -32.25 -20.53 8.55
C LEU A 17 -31.96 -19.91 7.18
N LEU A 18 -30.76 -20.18 6.64
CA LEU A 18 -30.54 -20.20 5.19
C LEU A 18 -31.37 -21.36 4.59
N SER A 19 -32.04 -21.07 3.48
CA SER A 19 -33.02 -21.93 2.83
C SER A 19 -32.48 -23.31 2.43
N ARG A 20 -33.29 -24.34 2.70
CA ARG A 20 -32.94 -25.77 2.62
C ARG A 20 -32.87 -26.36 1.20
N ASP A 21 -32.92 -25.56 0.14
CA ASP A 21 -33.03 -26.07 -1.25
C ASP A 21 -31.90 -25.68 -2.22
N VAL A 22 -30.73 -25.26 -1.73
CA VAL A 22 -29.50 -25.23 -2.56
C VAL A 22 -28.59 -26.38 -2.13
N ARG A 23 -28.87 -27.59 -2.64
CA ARG A 23 -27.88 -28.66 -2.67
C ARG A 23 -26.75 -28.25 -3.64
N LEU A 24 -25.76 -27.53 -3.12
CA LEU A 24 -24.41 -27.64 -3.70
C LEU A 24 -24.02 -29.11 -3.53
N ALA A 25 -23.91 -29.83 -4.65
CA ALA A 25 -23.34 -31.16 -4.69
C ALA A 25 -21.86 -31.08 -4.28
N VAL A 26 -21.61 -30.99 -2.98
CA VAL A 26 -20.32 -31.33 -2.39
C VAL A 26 -20.23 -32.83 -2.52
N SER A 27 -19.38 -33.32 -3.42
CA SER A 27 -19.01 -34.73 -3.44
C SER A 27 -18.32 -35.06 -2.12
N SER A 28 -19.10 -35.54 -1.14
CA SER A 28 -18.61 -36.13 0.08
C SER A 28 -18.11 -37.54 -0.21
N SER A 29 -16.89 -37.61 -0.74
CA SER A 29 -16.04 -38.78 -0.52
C SER A 29 -14.76 -38.26 0.16
N PRO A 30 -14.31 -38.86 1.27
CA PRO A 30 -12.98 -38.59 1.79
C PRO A 30 -12.00 -39.22 0.80
N SER A 31 -11.61 -38.46 -0.23
CA SER A 31 -10.49 -38.86 -1.06
C SER A 31 -9.27 -38.95 -0.16
N ALA A 32 -8.61 -40.10 -0.16
CA ALA A 32 -7.35 -40.37 0.52
C ALA A 32 -6.41 -39.15 0.50
N PRO A 33 -5.57 -38.93 1.54
CA PRO A 33 -4.64 -37.81 1.55
C PRO A 33 -3.85 -37.81 0.23
N LEU A 34 -4.10 -36.79 -0.60
CA LEU A 34 -3.40 -36.62 -1.86
C LEU A 34 -1.89 -36.61 -1.54
N PRO A 35 -1.07 -37.37 -2.28
CA PRO A 35 0.35 -37.45 -2.02
C PRO A 35 0.97 -36.04 -2.01
N PRO A 36 2.03 -35.81 -1.22
CA PRO A 36 2.62 -34.49 -1.08
C PRO A 36 3.05 -33.97 -2.46
N PHE A 37 2.37 -32.94 -2.95
CA PHE A 37 2.72 -32.24 -4.19
C PHE A 37 4.05 -31.53 -3.96
N ARG A 38 5.14 -32.20 -4.33
CA ARG A 38 6.53 -31.74 -4.19
C ARG A 38 7.16 -31.64 -5.57
N LEU A 39 8.12 -30.74 -5.72
CA LEU A 39 8.96 -30.71 -6.90
C LEU A 39 9.67 -32.07 -7.07
N PRO A 40 9.75 -32.60 -8.30
CA PRO A 40 10.46 -33.84 -8.57
C PRO A 40 11.95 -33.73 -8.17
N ARG A 41 12.49 -34.77 -7.53
CA ARG A 41 13.92 -34.79 -7.09
C ARG A 41 14.89 -34.63 -8.26
N TRP A 42 14.56 -35.20 -9.42
CA TRP A 42 15.37 -35.06 -10.64
C TRP A 42 15.43 -33.62 -11.12
N PHE A 43 14.33 -32.86 -10.99
CA PHE A 43 14.27 -31.45 -11.39
C PHE A 43 15.13 -30.59 -10.46
N VAL A 44 15.02 -30.81 -9.14
CA VAL A 44 15.86 -30.10 -8.16
C VAL A 44 17.35 -30.35 -8.43
N LEU A 45 17.73 -31.60 -8.71
CA LEU A 45 19.11 -31.95 -9.06
C LEU A 45 19.56 -31.26 -10.37
N ALA A 46 18.72 -31.28 -11.41
CA ALA A 46 19.01 -30.64 -12.69
C ALA A 46 19.20 -29.13 -12.55
N VAL A 47 18.40 -28.47 -11.72
CA VAL A 47 18.53 -27.04 -11.43
C VAL A 47 19.83 -26.73 -10.70
N ILE A 48 20.16 -27.50 -9.64
CA ILE A 48 21.41 -27.30 -8.89
C ILE A 48 22.63 -27.48 -9.82
N LEU A 49 22.63 -28.56 -10.61
CA LEU A 49 23.69 -28.82 -11.57
C LEU A 49 23.77 -27.70 -12.61
N SER A 50 22.63 -27.24 -13.13
CA SER A 50 22.60 -26.15 -14.10
C SER A 50 23.13 -24.84 -13.51
N VAL A 51 22.81 -24.50 -12.25
CA VAL A 51 23.38 -23.30 -11.59
C VAL A 51 24.88 -23.42 -11.50
N PHE A 52 25.40 -24.57 -11.05
CA PHE A 52 26.84 -24.80 -10.95
C PHE A 52 27.53 -24.72 -12.32
N CYS A 53 26.96 -25.35 -13.34
CA CYS A 53 27.45 -25.30 -14.72
C CYS A 53 27.45 -23.86 -15.25
N THR A 54 26.35 -23.11 -15.06
CA THR A 54 26.26 -21.72 -15.53
C THR A 54 27.26 -20.83 -14.82
N VAL A 55 27.38 -20.90 -13.49
CA VAL A 55 28.35 -20.06 -12.74
C VAL A 55 29.77 -20.39 -13.14
N THR A 56 30.11 -21.67 -13.28
CA THR A 56 31.44 -22.11 -13.74
C THR A 56 31.71 -21.64 -15.17
N TRP A 57 30.72 -21.76 -16.06
CA TRP A 57 30.79 -21.29 -17.43
C TRP A 57 31.00 -19.77 -17.51
N LEU A 58 30.25 -18.99 -16.72
CA LEU A 58 30.41 -17.54 -16.63
C LEU A 58 31.80 -17.16 -16.10
N ALA A 59 32.32 -17.87 -15.10
CA ALA A 59 33.67 -17.65 -14.60
C ALA A 59 34.72 -17.93 -15.68
N LEU A 60 34.56 -19.00 -16.46
CA LEU A 60 35.44 -19.30 -17.60
C LEU A 60 35.36 -18.25 -18.71
N LEU A 61 34.19 -17.70 -18.98
CA LEU A 61 34.03 -16.62 -19.98
C LEU A 61 34.69 -15.31 -19.56
N VAL A 62 34.78 -15.05 -18.25
CA VAL A 62 35.37 -13.82 -17.71
C VAL A 62 36.89 -13.97 -17.47
N LEU A 63 37.33 -15.14 -16.99
CA LEU A 63 38.72 -15.38 -16.56
C LEU A 63 39.54 -16.25 -17.54
N GLY A 64 38.88 -16.89 -18.50
CA GLY A 64 39.51 -17.82 -19.43
C GLY A 64 40.27 -17.14 -20.58
N PRO A 65 41.00 -17.92 -21.38
CA PRO A 65 41.75 -17.42 -22.53
C PRO A 65 40.83 -16.87 -23.61
N HIS A 66 41.32 -15.92 -24.40
CA HIS A 66 40.59 -15.40 -25.56
C HIS A 66 40.31 -16.51 -26.57
N LEU A 67 39.04 -16.68 -26.91
CA LEU A 67 38.57 -17.69 -27.87
C LEU A 67 38.72 -17.19 -29.33
N ASP A 68 38.73 -18.10 -30.30
CA ASP A 68 38.60 -17.73 -31.71
C ASP A 68 37.17 -17.24 -32.02
N LEU A 69 37.00 -16.50 -33.12
CA LEU A 69 35.73 -15.83 -33.47
C LEU A 69 34.53 -16.79 -33.50
N THR A 70 34.69 -17.95 -34.13
CA THR A 70 33.65 -19.00 -34.21
C THR A 70 33.36 -19.60 -32.84
N ALA A 71 34.38 -19.76 -32.00
CA ALA A 71 34.23 -20.28 -30.65
C ALA A 71 33.48 -19.30 -29.74
N TYR A 72 33.64 -17.98 -29.92
CA TYR A 72 32.85 -16.97 -29.19
C TYR A 72 31.35 -17.01 -29.53
N LEU A 73 31.00 -17.20 -30.80
CA LEU A 73 29.60 -17.34 -31.21
C LEU A 73 28.95 -18.53 -30.50
N TYR A 74 29.56 -19.72 -30.57
CA TYR A 74 29.03 -20.91 -29.91
C TYR A 74 29.08 -20.80 -28.38
N ALA A 75 30.05 -20.09 -27.82
CA ALA A 75 30.11 -19.81 -26.39
C ALA A 75 28.93 -18.95 -25.92
N GLY A 76 28.56 -17.93 -26.70
CA GLY A 76 27.37 -17.12 -26.47
C GLY A 76 26.06 -17.91 -26.63
N VAL A 77 25.98 -18.80 -27.63
CA VAL A 77 24.85 -19.72 -27.82
C VAL A 77 24.67 -20.63 -26.60
N LEU A 78 25.76 -21.24 -26.10
CA LEU A 78 25.73 -22.09 -24.93
C LEU A 78 25.29 -21.31 -23.67
N ASN A 79 25.82 -20.10 -23.50
CA ASN A 79 25.42 -19.23 -22.39
C ASN A 79 23.91 -18.88 -22.46
N SER A 80 23.39 -18.55 -23.64
CA SER A 80 21.95 -18.30 -23.86
C SER A 80 21.08 -19.51 -23.48
N LEU A 81 21.51 -20.73 -23.84
CA LEU A 81 20.77 -21.96 -23.53
C LEU A 81 20.73 -22.19 -22.01
N LEU A 82 21.87 -22.07 -21.34
CA LEU A 82 22.00 -22.24 -19.90
C LEU A 82 21.19 -21.18 -19.12
N GLY A 83 21.33 -19.90 -19.48
CA GLY A 83 20.60 -18.80 -18.85
C GLY A 83 19.09 -18.87 -19.07
N SER A 84 18.64 -19.25 -20.27
CA SER A 84 17.21 -19.44 -20.57
C SER A 84 16.60 -20.61 -19.80
N PHE A 85 17.34 -21.71 -19.63
CA PHE A 85 16.88 -22.85 -18.82
C PHE A 85 16.71 -22.46 -17.34
N LEU A 86 17.66 -21.72 -16.77
CA LEU A 86 17.56 -21.21 -15.40
C LEU A 86 16.36 -20.26 -15.23
N SER A 87 16.15 -19.37 -16.20
CA SER A 87 15.01 -18.44 -16.20
C SER A 87 13.68 -19.18 -16.25
N ALA A 88 13.54 -20.16 -17.14
CA ALA A 88 12.35 -21.00 -17.25
C ALA A 88 12.11 -21.86 -15.99
N SER A 89 13.18 -22.39 -15.40
CA SER A 89 13.12 -23.12 -14.12
C SER A 89 12.65 -22.21 -12.98
N GLY A 90 13.07 -20.96 -12.97
CA GLY A 90 12.61 -19.94 -12.03
C GLY A 90 11.10 -19.70 -12.14
N TYR A 91 10.59 -19.48 -13.35
CA TYR A 91 9.15 -19.37 -13.60
C TYR A 91 8.37 -20.63 -13.19
N CYS A 92 8.92 -21.82 -13.46
CA CYS A 92 8.33 -23.09 -13.06
C CYS A 92 8.19 -23.21 -11.53
N CYS A 93 9.25 -22.86 -10.78
CA CYS A 93 9.25 -22.84 -9.32
C CYS A 93 8.24 -21.83 -8.72
N GLN A 94 8.15 -20.63 -9.30
CA GLN A 94 7.17 -19.63 -8.87
C GLN A 94 5.74 -20.09 -9.15
N LYS A 95 5.47 -20.63 -10.34
CA LYS A 95 4.17 -21.20 -10.71
C LYS A 95 3.79 -22.37 -9.79
N PHE A 96 4.74 -23.23 -9.45
CA PHE A 96 4.55 -24.31 -8.47
C PHE A 96 4.14 -23.77 -7.10
N ALA A 97 4.80 -22.74 -6.59
CA ALA A 97 4.47 -22.11 -5.31
C ALA A 97 3.03 -21.56 -5.31
N HIS A 98 2.63 -20.88 -6.39
CA HIS A 98 1.25 -20.41 -6.55
C HIS A 98 0.22 -21.54 -6.57
N ILE A 99 0.48 -22.64 -7.31
CA ILE A 99 -0.40 -23.81 -7.35
C ILE A 99 -0.51 -24.46 -5.96
N ARG A 100 0.60 -24.51 -5.22
CA ARG A 100 0.64 -25.11 -3.88
C ARG A 100 -0.19 -24.32 -2.87
N VAL A 101 -0.03 -22.99 -2.85
CA VAL A 101 -0.85 -22.10 -2.00
C VAL A 101 -2.33 -22.14 -2.40
N ALA A 102 -2.63 -22.18 -3.70
CA ALA A 102 -4.00 -22.32 -4.17
C ALA A 102 -4.66 -23.64 -3.73
N ARG A 103 -3.88 -24.72 -3.58
CA ARG A 103 -4.36 -26.03 -3.07
C ARG A 103 -4.46 -26.09 -1.55
N ASN A 104 -3.71 -25.27 -0.82
CA ASN A 104 -3.72 -25.22 0.63
C ASN A 104 -3.55 -23.78 1.13
N SER A 105 -4.67 -23.12 1.40
CA SER A 105 -4.75 -21.73 1.85
C SER A 105 -4.10 -21.47 3.23
N THR A 106 -3.76 -22.53 3.99
CA THR A 106 -3.04 -22.39 5.27
C THR A 106 -1.57 -22.00 5.11
N LEU A 107 -1.02 -22.11 3.89
CA LEU A 107 0.39 -21.80 3.58
C LEU A 107 0.68 -20.30 3.40
N GLY A 108 -0.32 -19.43 3.53
CA GLY A 108 -0.14 -17.98 3.40
C GLY A 108 -0.05 -17.53 1.94
N THR A 109 0.84 -16.59 1.62
CA THR A 109 1.04 -16.09 0.25
C THR A 109 2.15 -16.85 -0.48
N ALA A 110 2.03 -17.01 -1.79
CA ALA A 110 3.04 -17.73 -2.60
C ALA A 110 4.46 -17.16 -2.47
N THR A 111 4.59 -15.86 -2.19
CA THR A 111 5.87 -15.18 -1.98
C THR A 111 6.64 -15.67 -0.75
N MET A 112 5.95 -16.24 0.23
CA MET A 112 6.55 -16.78 1.46
C MET A 112 7.00 -18.24 1.31
N GLU A 113 6.61 -18.91 0.23
CA GLU A 113 7.04 -20.27 -0.04
C GLU A 113 8.51 -20.32 -0.50
N THR A 114 9.27 -21.26 0.03
CA THR A 114 10.68 -21.47 -0.33
C THR A 114 10.89 -21.73 -1.82
N ALA A 115 9.93 -22.36 -2.50
CA ALA A 115 9.97 -22.57 -3.95
C ALA A 115 9.89 -21.25 -4.73
N PHE A 116 9.15 -20.25 -4.24
CA PHE A 116 9.05 -18.95 -4.89
C PHE A 116 10.36 -18.17 -4.78
N LEU A 117 10.98 -18.16 -3.58
CA LEU A 117 12.28 -17.54 -3.35
C LEU A 117 13.39 -18.23 -4.14
N ALA A 118 13.38 -19.57 -4.20
CA ALA A 118 14.29 -20.31 -5.07
C ALA A 118 14.07 -19.94 -6.55
N GLY A 119 12.82 -19.78 -6.98
CA GLY A 119 12.50 -19.31 -8.33
C GLY A 119 13.04 -17.91 -8.64
N LEU A 120 12.97 -16.99 -7.66
CA LEU A 120 13.54 -15.64 -7.78
C LEU A 120 15.07 -15.68 -7.92
N PHE A 121 15.74 -16.53 -7.15
CA PHE A 121 17.19 -16.72 -7.27
C PHE A 121 17.59 -17.24 -8.65
N LEU A 122 16.87 -18.22 -9.20
CA LEU A 122 17.15 -18.77 -10.55
C LEU A 122 16.95 -17.72 -11.65
N LEU A 123 15.91 -16.89 -11.54
CA LEU A 123 15.69 -15.76 -12.45
C LEU A 123 16.83 -14.74 -12.37
N ALA A 124 17.35 -14.46 -11.17
CA ALA A 124 18.47 -13.55 -11.00
C ALA A 124 19.75 -14.07 -11.68
N VAL A 125 20.09 -15.34 -11.48
CA VAL A 125 21.25 -15.97 -12.15
C VAL A 125 21.06 -16.01 -13.68
N GLY A 126 19.85 -16.35 -14.15
CA GLY A 126 19.52 -16.32 -15.58
C GLY A 126 19.65 -14.92 -16.19
N THR A 127 19.25 -13.88 -15.44
CA THR A 127 19.39 -12.48 -15.87
C THR A 127 20.86 -12.05 -15.94
N ILE A 128 21.69 -12.43 -14.95
CA ILE A 128 23.13 -12.16 -14.98
C ILE A 128 23.78 -12.82 -16.21
N SER A 129 23.43 -14.08 -16.48
CA SER A 129 23.90 -14.79 -17.67
C SER A 129 23.50 -14.06 -18.96
N ALA A 130 22.26 -13.57 -19.07
CA ALA A 130 21.78 -12.80 -20.22
C ALA A 130 22.50 -11.45 -20.39
N VAL A 131 22.83 -10.75 -19.29
CA VAL A 131 23.57 -9.49 -19.31
C VAL A 131 25.02 -9.70 -19.77
N ILE A 132 25.70 -10.72 -19.24
CA ILE A 132 27.06 -11.08 -19.68
C ILE A 132 27.04 -11.43 -21.17
N ASN A 133 25.99 -12.11 -21.63
CA ASN A 133 25.84 -12.47 -23.04
C ASN A 133 25.78 -11.27 -23.98
N LEU A 134 25.27 -10.11 -23.54
CA LEU A 134 25.21 -8.88 -24.36
C LEU A 134 26.61 -8.35 -24.71
N GLY A 135 27.63 -8.67 -23.91
CA GLY A 135 29.05 -8.35 -24.17
C GLY A 135 29.83 -9.45 -24.92
N ILE A 136 29.14 -10.54 -25.29
CA ILE A 136 29.68 -11.68 -26.07
C ILE A 136 29.02 -11.74 -27.44
N LEU A 137 27.69 -11.61 -27.51
CA LEU A 137 26.93 -11.61 -28.75
C LEU A 137 26.46 -10.20 -29.10
N GLY A 138 26.27 -9.98 -30.40
CA GLY A 138 25.50 -8.83 -30.90
C GLY A 138 24.12 -8.78 -30.25
N GLN A 139 23.62 -7.58 -29.94
CA GLN A 139 22.29 -7.42 -29.36
C GLN A 139 21.22 -7.98 -30.30
N ALA A 140 21.39 -7.81 -31.62
CA ALA A 140 20.48 -8.35 -32.60
C ALA A 140 20.57 -9.88 -32.69
N VAL A 141 21.79 -10.45 -32.68
CA VAL A 141 22.01 -11.90 -32.72
C VAL A 141 21.47 -12.58 -31.45
N GLN A 142 21.53 -11.91 -30.29
CA GLN A 142 20.99 -12.43 -29.03
C GLN A 142 19.45 -12.38 -28.95
N ALA A 143 18.80 -11.48 -29.70
CA ALA A 143 17.35 -11.27 -29.63
C ALA A 143 16.48 -12.55 -29.72
N PRO A 144 16.65 -13.45 -30.71
CA PRO A 144 15.80 -14.64 -30.88
C PRO A 144 15.93 -15.65 -29.73
N PHE A 145 17.04 -15.62 -28.97
CA PHE A 145 17.24 -16.52 -27.82
C PHE A 145 16.25 -16.25 -26.67
N ALA A 146 15.62 -15.07 -26.63
CA ALA A 146 14.56 -14.77 -25.66
C ALA A 146 13.40 -15.79 -25.74
N ALA A 147 13.09 -16.29 -26.95
CA ALA A 147 12.04 -17.27 -27.18
C ALA A 147 12.37 -18.68 -26.63
N LEU A 148 13.64 -19.02 -26.37
CA LEU A 148 14.02 -20.32 -25.80
C LEU A 148 13.46 -20.53 -24.40
N THR A 149 13.30 -19.45 -23.63
CA THR A 149 12.69 -19.51 -22.29
C THR A 149 11.24 -20.01 -22.37
N LEU A 150 10.51 -19.71 -23.46
CA LEU A 150 9.14 -20.20 -23.68
C LEU A 150 9.12 -21.72 -23.92
N ILE A 151 10.07 -22.24 -24.72
CA ILE A 151 10.21 -23.68 -24.97
C ILE A 151 10.47 -24.42 -23.66
N TYR A 152 11.48 -23.97 -22.89
CA TYR A 152 11.79 -24.59 -21.61
C TYR A 152 10.62 -24.50 -20.64
N SER A 153 9.90 -23.37 -20.61
CA SER A 153 8.73 -23.22 -19.75
C SER A 153 7.61 -24.19 -20.13
N ALA A 154 7.38 -24.44 -21.42
CA ALA A 154 6.39 -25.42 -21.89
C ALA A 154 6.80 -26.86 -21.53
N LEU A 155 8.08 -27.22 -21.73
CA LEU A 155 8.61 -28.54 -21.37
C LEU A 155 8.56 -28.77 -19.86
N LEU A 156 9.00 -27.81 -19.05
CA LEU A 156 8.93 -27.89 -17.59
C LEU A 156 7.48 -27.92 -17.10
N GLY A 157 6.57 -27.16 -17.74
CA GLY A 157 5.13 -27.27 -17.50
C GLY A 157 4.62 -28.71 -17.67
N ARG A 158 5.03 -29.40 -18.74
CA ARG A 158 4.67 -30.80 -18.99
C ARG A 158 5.30 -31.78 -17.99
N PHE A 159 6.61 -31.71 -17.78
CA PHE A 159 7.36 -32.72 -17.03
C PHE A 159 7.37 -32.49 -15.51
N VAL A 160 7.31 -31.24 -15.06
CA VAL A 160 7.37 -30.86 -13.64
C VAL A 160 5.98 -30.57 -13.08
N LEU A 161 5.16 -29.82 -13.82
CA LEU A 161 3.82 -29.41 -13.36
C LEU A 161 2.70 -30.31 -13.88
N HIS A 162 3.02 -31.29 -14.73
CA HIS A 162 2.07 -32.22 -15.36
C HIS A 162 0.97 -31.54 -16.18
N GLU A 163 1.30 -30.42 -16.84
CA GLU A 163 0.40 -29.74 -17.77
C GLU A 163 0.24 -30.51 -19.08
N ASN A 164 -0.80 -30.20 -19.85
CA ASN A 164 -1.00 -30.80 -21.16
C ASN A 164 -0.05 -30.18 -22.18
N PHE A 165 0.68 -31.02 -22.92
CA PHE A 165 1.53 -30.61 -24.02
C PHE A 165 0.79 -30.86 -25.34
N SER A 166 0.46 -29.77 -26.02
CA SER A 166 -0.34 -29.75 -27.24
C SER A 166 0.53 -29.83 -28.49
N VAL A 167 -0.09 -30.20 -29.62
CA VAL A 167 0.56 -30.13 -30.94
C VAL A 167 1.03 -28.71 -31.26
N TYR A 168 0.31 -27.68 -30.77
CA TYR A 168 0.75 -26.30 -30.90
C TYR A 168 2.03 -25.98 -30.13
N ASP A 169 2.28 -26.61 -28.96
CA ASP A 169 3.53 -26.45 -28.22
C ASP A 169 4.69 -27.10 -28.98
N LEU A 170 4.45 -28.25 -29.62
CA LEU A 170 5.45 -28.92 -30.46
C LEU A 170 5.79 -28.10 -31.69
N LEU A 171 4.77 -27.61 -32.42
CA LEU A 171 4.94 -26.83 -33.64
C LEU A 171 5.62 -25.48 -33.35
N SER A 172 5.19 -24.76 -32.32
CA SER A 172 5.84 -23.51 -31.90
C SER A 172 7.29 -23.73 -31.50
N SER A 173 7.58 -24.77 -30.71
CA SER A 173 8.96 -25.12 -30.31
C SER A 173 9.84 -25.46 -31.52
N ALA A 174 9.32 -26.22 -32.48
CA ALA A 174 10.05 -26.58 -33.70
C ALA A 174 10.38 -25.34 -34.54
N LEU A 175 9.43 -24.42 -34.69
CA LEU A 175 9.65 -23.15 -35.40
C LEU A 175 10.68 -22.27 -34.69
N ILE A 176 10.59 -22.12 -33.36
CA ILE A 176 11.57 -21.31 -32.61
C ILE A 176 12.99 -21.90 -32.72
N VAL A 177 13.15 -23.22 -32.58
CA VAL A 177 14.46 -23.87 -32.74
C VAL A 177 15.00 -23.69 -34.15
N LEU A 178 14.16 -23.85 -35.17
CA LEU A 178 14.54 -23.64 -36.57
C LEU A 178 14.97 -22.19 -36.81
N GLY A 179 14.19 -21.22 -36.35
CA GLY A 179 14.48 -19.79 -36.51
C GLY A 179 15.79 -19.39 -35.84
N VAL A 180 15.98 -19.76 -34.57
CA VAL A 180 17.24 -19.53 -33.83
C VAL A 180 18.42 -20.21 -34.55
N GLY A 181 18.24 -21.43 -35.06
CA GLY A 181 19.28 -22.13 -35.80
C GLY A 181 19.69 -21.42 -37.09
N VAL A 182 18.72 -20.91 -37.85
CA VAL A 182 18.96 -20.10 -39.06
C VAL A 182 19.68 -18.79 -38.71
N ASP A 183 19.29 -18.13 -37.62
CA ASP A 183 19.94 -16.89 -37.16
C ASP A 183 21.39 -17.10 -36.75
N VAL A 184 21.70 -18.21 -36.04
CA VAL A 184 23.07 -18.59 -35.68
C VAL A 184 23.90 -18.90 -36.93
N TYR A 185 23.32 -19.65 -37.88
CA TYR A 185 23.98 -19.93 -39.15
C TYR A 185 24.28 -18.65 -39.94
N ALA A 186 23.31 -17.73 -40.01
CA ALA A 186 23.49 -16.44 -40.67
C ALA A 186 24.61 -15.61 -40.01
N ALA A 187 24.65 -15.58 -38.68
CA ALA A 187 25.71 -14.91 -37.92
C ALA A 187 27.10 -15.54 -38.15
N GLN A 188 27.16 -16.87 -38.26
CA GLN A 188 28.38 -17.60 -38.59
C GLN A 188 28.89 -17.27 -39.99
N VAL A 189 28.02 -17.29 -41.00
CA VAL A 189 28.36 -16.97 -42.39
C VAL A 189 28.80 -15.50 -42.55
N ALA A 190 28.24 -14.60 -41.75
CA ALA A 190 28.59 -13.18 -41.77
C ALA A 190 29.98 -12.88 -41.15
N ASN A 191 30.62 -13.84 -40.47
CA ASN A 191 31.93 -13.66 -39.80
C ASN A 191 32.02 -12.33 -39.01
N VAL A 192 30.98 -12.02 -38.24
CA VAL A 192 30.82 -10.72 -37.56
C VAL A 192 32.00 -10.52 -36.60
N PRO A 193 32.87 -9.51 -36.83
CA PRO A 193 34.02 -9.29 -35.95
C PRO A 193 33.55 -8.90 -34.55
N GLN A 194 34.24 -9.41 -33.53
CA GLN A 194 34.03 -8.99 -32.14
C GLN A 194 34.56 -7.57 -31.97
N ILE A 195 33.68 -6.58 -32.06
CA ILE A 195 34.01 -5.18 -31.83
C ILE A 195 33.81 -4.89 -30.34
N SER A 196 34.89 -4.63 -29.62
CA SER A 196 34.81 -4.08 -28.26
C SER A 196 34.61 -2.57 -28.35
N TYR A 197 33.62 -2.04 -27.64
CA TYR A 197 33.30 -0.61 -27.71
C TYR A 197 33.92 0.16 -26.54
N THR A 198 34.82 1.09 -26.86
CA THR A 198 35.26 2.15 -25.95
C THR A 198 34.18 3.24 -25.81
N LEU A 199 34.25 4.05 -24.76
CA LEU A 199 33.35 5.20 -24.56
C LEU A 199 33.35 6.15 -25.79
N GLN A 200 34.51 6.37 -26.41
CA GLN A 200 34.66 7.25 -27.58
C GLN A 200 34.08 6.63 -28.86
N SER A 201 34.26 5.33 -29.09
CA SER A 201 33.63 4.64 -30.24
C SER A 201 32.12 4.59 -30.09
N LEU A 202 31.61 4.40 -28.89
CA LEU A 202 30.18 4.38 -28.62
C LEU A 202 29.56 5.78 -28.79
N GLY A 203 30.27 6.82 -28.33
CA GLY A 203 29.89 8.22 -28.59
C GLY A 203 29.84 8.55 -30.08
N ARG A 204 30.79 8.06 -30.89
CA ARG A 204 30.76 8.20 -32.35
C ARG A 204 29.62 7.43 -33.02
N LEU A 205 29.26 6.25 -32.49
CA LEU A 205 28.09 5.49 -32.96
C LEU A 205 26.79 6.27 -32.69
N LEU A 206 26.67 6.88 -31.51
CA LEU A 206 25.50 7.65 -31.10
C LEU A 206 25.37 8.97 -31.88
N MET A 207 26.51 9.63 -32.15
CA MET A 207 26.61 10.90 -32.87
C MET A 207 26.92 10.72 -34.37
N ARG A 208 26.66 9.52 -34.92
CA ARG A 208 26.84 9.26 -36.35
C ARG A 208 25.99 10.24 -37.16
N ASP A 209 26.52 10.80 -38.26
CA ASP A 209 25.86 11.77 -39.15
C ASP A 209 24.62 11.22 -39.92
N SER A 210 23.99 10.18 -39.40
CA SER A 210 22.77 9.57 -39.92
C SER A 210 21.59 9.95 -39.01
N LEU A 211 20.51 10.46 -39.60
CA LEU A 211 19.27 10.75 -38.87
C LEU A 211 18.54 9.49 -38.38
N ILE A 212 18.97 8.29 -38.78
CA ILE A 212 18.24 7.04 -38.55
C ILE A 212 18.17 6.64 -37.06
N PRO A 213 19.26 6.62 -36.26
CA PRO A 213 19.19 6.24 -34.85
C PRO A 213 18.41 7.24 -34.00
N ILE A 214 18.63 8.54 -34.22
CA ILE A 214 17.90 9.60 -33.52
C ILE A 214 16.41 9.55 -33.93
N GLY A 215 16.11 9.41 -35.21
CA GLY A 215 14.74 9.27 -35.71
C GLY A 215 14.00 8.07 -35.14
N TYR A 216 14.65 6.89 -35.10
CA TYR A 216 14.10 5.69 -34.45
C TYR A 216 13.83 5.93 -32.95
N THR A 217 14.77 6.55 -32.23
CA THR A 217 14.62 6.88 -30.80
C THR A 217 13.44 7.82 -30.57
N VAL A 218 13.39 8.93 -31.30
CA VAL A 218 12.34 9.95 -31.17
C VAL A 218 10.98 9.36 -31.52
N MET A 219 10.89 8.58 -32.60
CA MET A 219 9.65 7.91 -33.00
C MET A 219 9.18 6.91 -31.93
N ALA A 220 10.08 6.05 -31.44
CA ALA A 220 9.75 5.07 -30.40
C ALA A 220 9.31 5.74 -29.10
N LEU A 221 10.02 6.78 -28.66
CA LEU A 221 9.64 7.56 -27.48
C LEU A 221 8.34 8.33 -27.69
N ALA A 222 8.09 8.90 -28.86
CA ALA A 222 6.84 9.57 -29.19
C ALA A 222 5.65 8.58 -29.15
N CYS A 223 5.79 7.39 -29.74
CA CYS A 223 4.78 6.34 -29.67
C CYS A 223 4.50 5.92 -28.23
N VAL A 224 5.55 5.67 -27.44
CA VAL A 224 5.44 5.35 -26.00
C VAL A 224 4.73 6.47 -25.23
N MET A 225 5.12 7.73 -25.45
CA MET A 225 4.53 8.89 -24.77
C MET A 225 3.07 9.13 -25.15
N LEU A 226 2.71 8.98 -26.43
CA LEU A 226 1.34 9.06 -26.90
C LEU A 226 0.47 7.96 -26.28
N LEU A 227 1.02 6.75 -26.15
CA LEU A 227 0.33 5.63 -25.53
C LEU A 227 0.22 5.78 -24.01
N LEU A 228 1.24 6.32 -23.32
CA LEU A 228 1.13 6.69 -21.90
C LEU A 228 0.00 7.70 -21.66
N ARG A 229 -0.15 8.71 -22.55
CA ARG A 229 -1.25 9.67 -22.46
C ARG A 229 -2.62 9.03 -22.69
N ARG A 230 -2.72 8.02 -23.56
CA ARG A 230 -3.97 7.31 -23.88
C ARG A 230 -4.23 6.06 -23.04
N VAL A 231 -3.32 5.72 -22.12
CA VAL A 231 -3.38 4.51 -21.30
C VAL A 231 -4.58 4.50 -20.34
N HIS A 232 -5.05 5.69 -19.96
CA HIS A 232 -6.23 5.90 -19.10
C HIS A 232 -7.55 5.90 -19.87
N THR A 233 -7.54 5.77 -21.19
CA THR A 233 -8.78 5.73 -21.97
C THR A 233 -9.36 4.32 -21.95
N ASP A 234 -10.59 4.18 -21.46
CA ASP A 234 -11.38 2.92 -21.41
C ASP A 234 -11.33 2.08 -22.70
N LYS A 235 -11.22 2.74 -23.85
CA LYS A 235 -11.14 2.08 -25.16
C LYS A 235 -9.86 1.27 -25.36
N LEU A 236 -8.72 1.75 -24.85
CA LEU A 236 -7.44 1.07 -25.06
C LEU A 236 -7.30 -0.15 -24.13
N GLN A 237 -7.96 -0.14 -22.97
CA GLN A 237 -7.88 -1.23 -22.00
C GLN A 237 -8.76 -2.44 -22.39
N ARG A 238 -9.81 -2.23 -23.20
CA ARG A 238 -10.81 -3.26 -23.53
C ARG A 238 -10.69 -3.85 -24.94
N HIS A 239 -9.92 -3.23 -25.82
CA HIS A 239 -9.76 -3.68 -27.20
C HIS A 239 -8.45 -4.46 -27.44
N PRO A 240 -8.41 -5.38 -28.42
CA PRO A 240 -7.19 -6.12 -28.81
C PRO A 240 -6.06 -5.19 -29.27
N VAL A 241 -6.39 -3.98 -29.72
CA VAL A 241 -5.42 -2.92 -30.02
C VAL A 241 -4.61 -2.53 -28.77
N GLY A 242 -5.23 -2.60 -27.58
CA GLY A 242 -4.56 -2.43 -26.30
C GLY A 242 -3.49 -3.47 -26.05
N LEU A 243 -3.84 -4.75 -26.18
CA LEU A 243 -2.90 -5.86 -26.01
C LEU A 243 -1.65 -5.65 -26.87
N LEU A 244 -1.83 -5.27 -28.14
CA LEU A 244 -0.73 -4.95 -29.06
C LEU A 244 0.07 -3.71 -28.60
N ALA A 245 -0.61 -2.65 -28.17
CA ALA A 245 0.03 -1.41 -27.72
C ALA A 245 0.88 -1.60 -26.46
N PHE A 246 0.35 -2.26 -25.42
CA PHE A 246 1.09 -2.48 -24.18
C PHE A 246 2.27 -3.45 -24.37
N SER A 247 2.07 -4.53 -25.12
CA SER A 247 3.14 -5.51 -25.39
C SER A 247 4.24 -4.92 -26.29
N SER A 248 3.89 -4.13 -27.30
CA SER A 248 4.86 -3.45 -28.17
C SER A 248 5.64 -2.37 -27.44
N CYS A 249 5.00 -1.52 -26.64
CA CYS A 249 5.70 -0.53 -25.82
C CYS A 249 6.63 -1.19 -24.81
N ALA A 250 6.16 -2.22 -24.09
CA ALA A 250 7.01 -2.95 -23.16
C ALA A 250 8.22 -3.57 -23.88
N GLY A 251 8.01 -4.20 -25.05
CA GLY A 251 9.08 -4.85 -25.81
C GLY A 251 10.09 -3.88 -26.40
N VAL A 252 9.64 -2.75 -26.95
CA VAL A 252 10.52 -1.68 -27.46
C VAL A 252 11.33 -1.06 -26.33
N MET A 253 10.71 -0.77 -25.19
CA MET A 253 11.43 -0.28 -24.01
C MET A 253 12.43 -1.31 -23.48
N ALA A 254 12.13 -2.61 -23.56
CA ALA A 254 13.10 -3.68 -23.25
C ALA A 254 14.31 -3.68 -24.19
N GLY A 255 14.10 -3.34 -25.46
CA GLY A 255 15.18 -3.09 -26.42
C GLY A 255 16.11 -1.94 -25.98
N PHE A 256 15.53 -0.81 -25.55
CA PHE A 256 16.29 0.34 -25.02
C PHE A 256 17.00 0.02 -23.69
N THR A 257 16.36 -0.73 -22.80
CA THR A 257 16.99 -1.21 -21.55
C THR A 257 18.21 -2.07 -21.86
N SER A 258 18.09 -2.99 -22.83
CA SER A 258 19.19 -3.87 -23.25
C SER A 258 20.29 -3.08 -23.96
N LEU A 259 19.94 -2.07 -24.78
CA LEU A 259 20.89 -1.15 -25.42
C LEU A 259 21.72 -0.37 -24.40
N ALA A 260 21.07 0.21 -23.39
CA ALA A 260 21.74 0.93 -22.31
C ALA A 260 22.63 -0.01 -21.47
N THR A 261 22.11 -1.20 -21.15
CA THR A 261 22.86 -2.22 -20.40
C THR A 261 24.09 -2.69 -21.16
N LYS A 262 23.96 -3.01 -22.46
CA LYS A 262 25.08 -3.40 -23.33
C LYS A 262 26.12 -2.28 -23.41
N SER A 263 25.68 -1.04 -23.57
CA SER A 263 26.57 0.14 -23.60
C SER A 263 27.44 0.23 -22.34
N VAL A 264 26.83 0.06 -21.17
CA VAL A 264 27.53 0.06 -19.89
C VAL A 264 28.50 -1.12 -19.77
N VAL A 265 28.07 -2.32 -20.17
CA VAL A 265 28.90 -3.55 -20.13
C VAL A 265 30.14 -3.42 -21.03
N GLU A 266 29.98 -2.95 -22.26
CA GLU A 266 31.08 -2.76 -23.21
C GLU A 266 32.11 -1.73 -22.72
N VAL A 267 31.64 -0.58 -22.23
CA VAL A 267 32.51 0.45 -21.69
C VAL A 267 33.23 -0.05 -20.42
N ALA A 268 32.53 -0.76 -19.54
CA ALA A 268 33.14 -1.34 -18.35
C ALA A 268 34.21 -2.40 -18.70
N LYS A 269 33.93 -3.28 -19.67
CA LYS A 269 34.88 -4.27 -20.19
C LYS A 269 36.13 -3.59 -20.78
N SER A 270 35.93 -2.55 -21.58
CA SER A 270 37.03 -1.75 -22.14
C SER A 270 37.86 -1.06 -21.04
N ALA A 271 37.21 -0.45 -20.04
CA ALA A 271 37.90 0.22 -18.94
C ALA A 271 38.72 -0.75 -18.10
N LEU A 272 38.20 -1.96 -17.84
CA LEU A 272 38.93 -3.03 -17.14
C LEU A 272 40.14 -3.51 -17.95
N SER A 273 39.99 -3.70 -19.25
CA SER A 273 41.08 -4.17 -20.12
C SER A 273 42.20 -3.16 -20.27
N HIS A 274 41.88 -1.85 -20.29
CA HIS A 274 42.87 -0.78 -20.45
C HIS A 274 43.32 -0.14 -19.13
N GLN A 275 42.77 -0.57 -17.99
CA GLN A 275 42.97 0.03 -16.66
C GLN A 275 42.61 1.53 -16.56
N ASP A 276 41.65 1.98 -17.38
CA ASP A 276 41.20 3.38 -17.47
C ASP A 276 40.01 3.65 -16.55
N TRP A 277 40.25 3.79 -15.24
CA TRP A 277 39.19 3.98 -14.24
C TRP A 277 38.47 5.33 -14.30
N LEU A 278 39.08 6.36 -14.92
CA LEU A 278 38.48 7.69 -15.06
C LEU A 278 37.21 7.69 -15.93
N VAL A 279 37.02 6.65 -16.75
CA VAL A 279 35.83 6.46 -17.59
C VAL A 279 34.55 6.39 -16.75
N PHE A 280 34.61 5.84 -15.53
CA PHE A 280 33.44 5.70 -14.65
C PHE A 280 32.91 7.03 -14.10
N VAL A 281 33.75 8.06 -14.05
CA VAL A 281 33.37 9.42 -13.60
C VAL A 281 32.93 10.29 -14.78
N ASN A 282 33.11 9.81 -16.02
CA ASN A 282 32.75 10.58 -17.21
C ASN A 282 31.22 10.82 -17.27
N PRO A 283 30.76 12.07 -17.50
CA PRO A 283 29.33 12.39 -17.59
C PRO A 283 28.55 11.56 -18.60
N PHE A 284 29.18 11.18 -19.72
CA PHE A 284 28.55 10.36 -20.76
C PHE A 284 28.33 8.91 -20.31
N PHE A 285 29.26 8.34 -19.52
CA PHE A 285 29.07 7.03 -18.92
C PHE A 285 27.98 7.06 -17.84
N ILE A 286 27.96 8.09 -16.99
CA ILE A 286 26.90 8.29 -15.99
C ILE A 286 25.53 8.40 -16.67
N LEU A 287 25.44 9.11 -17.80
CA LEU A 287 24.21 9.20 -18.59
C LEU A 287 23.72 7.82 -19.08
N MET A 288 24.62 6.94 -19.52
CA MET A 288 24.26 5.57 -19.92
C MET A 288 23.74 4.73 -18.74
N VAL A 289 24.37 4.88 -17.57
CA VAL A 289 23.91 4.22 -16.33
C VAL A 289 22.52 4.71 -15.94
N ILE A 290 22.24 6.02 -16.06
CA ILE A 290 20.92 6.61 -15.81
C ILE A 290 19.90 6.19 -16.87
N ALA A 291 20.32 5.95 -18.11
CA ALA A 291 19.42 5.49 -19.18
C ALA A 291 18.80 4.12 -18.88
N ILE A 292 19.48 3.25 -18.11
CA ILE A 292 18.96 1.94 -17.70
C ILE A 292 17.64 2.08 -16.90
N PRO A 293 17.58 2.75 -15.73
CA PRO A 293 16.33 2.92 -15.00
C PRO A 293 15.30 3.75 -15.78
N CYS A 294 15.73 4.73 -16.59
CA CYS A 294 14.81 5.50 -17.44
C CYS A 294 14.08 4.64 -18.48
N ALA A 295 14.70 3.58 -19.01
CA ALA A 295 14.05 2.65 -19.93
C ALA A 295 13.33 1.51 -19.20
N LEU A 296 13.91 1.00 -18.11
CA LEU A 296 13.39 -0.11 -17.33
C LEU A 296 12.08 0.24 -16.60
N VAL A 297 11.95 1.45 -16.06
CA VAL A 297 10.73 1.84 -15.32
C VAL A 297 9.49 1.85 -16.24
N PRO A 298 9.50 2.52 -17.41
CA PRO A 298 8.39 2.42 -18.37
C PRO A 298 8.17 0.99 -18.87
N GLN A 299 9.24 0.23 -19.14
CA GLN A 299 9.12 -1.19 -19.51
C GLN A 299 8.32 -1.99 -18.49
N LEU A 300 8.69 -1.90 -17.20
CA LEU A 300 7.99 -2.60 -16.12
C LEU A 300 6.56 -2.09 -15.92
N PHE A 301 6.33 -0.78 -16.10
CA PHE A 301 4.99 -0.20 -16.03
C PHE A 301 4.07 -0.82 -17.10
N PHE A 302 4.49 -0.85 -18.37
CA PHE A 302 3.68 -1.42 -19.45
C PHE A 302 3.53 -2.93 -19.33
N LEU A 303 4.57 -3.63 -18.89
CA LEU A 303 4.50 -5.07 -18.61
C LEU A 303 3.45 -5.37 -17.54
N ASN A 304 3.51 -4.67 -16.39
CA ASN A 304 2.58 -4.91 -15.29
C ASN A 304 1.14 -4.52 -15.65
N LYS A 305 0.94 -3.37 -16.31
CA LYS A 305 -0.40 -2.95 -16.78
C LYS A 305 -0.95 -3.88 -17.86
N GLY A 306 -0.10 -4.35 -18.76
CA GLY A 306 -0.47 -5.33 -19.78
C GLY A 306 -0.89 -6.67 -19.18
N LEU A 307 -0.17 -7.14 -18.16
CA LEU A 307 -0.52 -8.33 -17.40
C LEU A 307 -1.85 -8.17 -16.63
N GLU A 308 -2.08 -6.98 -16.06
CA GLU A 308 -3.32 -6.64 -15.34
C GLU A 308 -4.55 -6.69 -16.27
N PHE A 309 -4.46 -6.12 -17.48
CA PHE A 309 -5.62 -6.01 -18.39
C PHE A 309 -5.85 -7.24 -19.27
N PHE A 310 -4.79 -7.94 -19.70
CA PHE A 310 -4.89 -8.99 -20.72
C PHE A 310 -4.48 -10.37 -20.22
N GLY A 311 -4.05 -10.48 -18.96
CA GLY A 311 -3.62 -11.73 -18.35
C GLY A 311 -2.29 -12.27 -18.90
N THR A 312 -1.64 -13.12 -18.11
CA THR A 312 -0.30 -13.64 -18.42
C THR A 312 -0.26 -14.49 -19.68
N LEU A 313 -1.31 -15.27 -19.94
CA LEU A 313 -1.32 -16.28 -21.02
C LEU A 313 -1.23 -15.66 -22.42
N LYS A 314 -1.91 -14.53 -22.66
CA LYS A 314 -1.87 -13.83 -23.95
C LYS A 314 -0.77 -12.77 -24.00
N PHE A 315 -0.53 -12.08 -22.88
CA PHE A 315 0.39 -10.95 -22.86
C PHE A 315 1.86 -11.36 -23.00
N ILE A 316 2.31 -12.38 -22.26
CA ILE A 316 3.75 -12.74 -22.20
C ILE A 316 4.32 -13.19 -23.55
N PRO A 317 3.68 -14.11 -24.31
CA PRO A 317 4.23 -14.52 -25.60
C PRO A 317 4.30 -13.35 -26.58
N LEU A 318 3.28 -12.50 -26.62
CA LEU A 318 3.28 -11.32 -27.48
C LEU A 318 4.35 -10.30 -27.06
N TYR A 319 4.52 -10.06 -25.77
CA TYR A 319 5.60 -9.25 -25.22
C TYR A 319 6.99 -9.78 -25.63
N GLN A 320 7.20 -11.11 -25.58
CA GLN A 320 8.45 -11.73 -26.02
C GLN A 320 8.72 -11.52 -27.52
N ALA A 321 7.69 -11.59 -28.37
CA ALA A 321 7.85 -11.25 -29.79
C ALA A 321 8.32 -9.80 -29.98
N PHE A 322 7.76 -8.86 -29.22
CA PHE A 322 8.20 -7.46 -29.27
C PHE A 322 9.56 -7.20 -28.61
N ILE A 323 9.98 -8.01 -27.62
CA ILE A 323 11.37 -7.99 -27.13
C ILE A 323 12.33 -8.36 -28.25
N ILE A 324 12.03 -9.40 -29.03
CA ILE A 324 12.88 -9.83 -30.16
C ILE A 324 13.00 -8.68 -31.17
N ILE A 325 11.88 -8.08 -31.57
CA ILE A 325 11.85 -6.95 -32.51
C ILE A 325 12.59 -5.73 -31.95
N GLY A 326 12.37 -5.38 -30.67
CA GLY A 326 13.01 -4.24 -30.02
C GLY A 326 14.53 -4.39 -29.90
N ASN A 327 15.00 -5.57 -29.48
CA ASN A 327 16.42 -5.87 -29.38
C ASN A 327 17.10 -5.95 -30.75
N MET A 328 16.46 -6.59 -31.72
CA MET A 328 16.94 -6.61 -33.10
C MET A 328 17.05 -5.19 -33.65
N GLY A 329 16.00 -4.36 -33.51
CA GLY A 329 16.00 -2.98 -33.97
C GLY A 329 17.12 -2.15 -33.35
N CYS A 330 17.33 -2.28 -32.03
CA CYS A 330 18.40 -1.56 -31.34
C CYS A 330 19.80 -2.01 -31.79
N GLY A 331 20.03 -3.33 -31.90
CA GLY A 331 21.31 -3.87 -32.38
C GLY A 331 21.62 -3.48 -33.83
N MET A 332 20.62 -3.54 -34.71
CA MET A 332 20.76 -3.17 -36.12
C MET A 332 21.01 -1.68 -36.31
N ILE A 333 20.25 -0.82 -35.64
CA ILE A 333 20.25 0.62 -35.90
C ILE A 333 21.39 1.34 -35.16
N PHE A 334 21.57 1.07 -33.87
CA PHE A 334 22.55 1.78 -33.05
C PHE A 334 23.94 1.18 -33.18
N TYR A 335 24.05 -0.14 -32.96
CA TYR A 335 25.34 -0.83 -33.03
C TYR A 335 25.78 -1.11 -34.47
N ASN A 336 24.89 -0.92 -35.45
CA ASN A 336 25.18 -1.17 -36.87
C ASN A 336 25.69 -2.59 -37.10
N GLU A 337 25.25 -3.56 -36.27
CA GLU A 337 25.80 -4.93 -36.22
C GLU A 337 25.63 -5.70 -37.53
N MET A 338 24.68 -5.28 -38.37
CA MET A 338 24.38 -5.90 -39.65
C MET A 338 25.16 -5.32 -40.83
N ALA A 339 26.04 -4.33 -40.61
CA ALA A 339 26.80 -3.73 -41.70
C ALA A 339 27.84 -4.70 -42.32
N SER A 340 28.30 -5.70 -41.57
CA SER A 340 29.21 -6.74 -42.07
C SER A 340 28.49 -7.91 -42.76
N TYR A 341 27.15 -7.93 -42.75
CA TYR A 341 26.40 -9.04 -43.33
C TYR A 341 26.34 -8.89 -44.86
N SER A 342 26.62 -9.99 -45.57
CA SER A 342 26.30 -10.09 -46.99
C SER A 342 24.77 -10.07 -47.18
N TYR A 343 24.32 -9.72 -48.38
CA TYR A 343 22.88 -9.72 -48.71
C TYR A 343 22.21 -11.06 -48.36
N ASN A 344 22.85 -12.18 -48.70
CA ASN A 344 22.32 -13.52 -48.40
C ASN A 344 22.28 -13.80 -46.89
N ALA A 345 23.33 -13.43 -46.14
CA ALA A 345 23.36 -13.60 -44.69
C ALA A 345 22.28 -12.76 -44.00
N LEU A 346 22.05 -11.53 -44.46
CA LEU A 346 21.00 -10.66 -43.93
C LEU A 346 19.60 -11.22 -44.20
N VAL A 347 19.36 -11.76 -45.40
CA VAL A 347 18.09 -12.42 -45.75
C VAL A 347 17.85 -13.65 -44.87
N PHE A 348 18.87 -14.49 -44.64
CA PHE A 348 18.74 -15.62 -43.72
C PHE A 348 18.45 -15.17 -42.29
N PHE A 349 19.14 -14.15 -41.78
CA PHE A 349 18.90 -13.61 -40.45
C PHE A 349 17.49 -13.03 -40.27
N LEU A 350 17.01 -12.20 -41.21
CA LEU A 350 15.63 -11.70 -41.15
C LEU A 350 14.61 -12.84 -41.28
N GLY A 351 14.92 -13.85 -42.10
CA GLY A 351 14.12 -15.06 -42.23
C GLY A 351 14.01 -15.86 -40.93
N GLY A 352 15.12 -16.07 -40.21
CA GLY A 352 15.15 -16.80 -38.94
C GLY A 352 14.39 -16.07 -37.83
N ILE A 353 14.50 -14.73 -37.76
CA ILE A 353 13.67 -13.89 -36.87
C ILE A 353 12.18 -14.06 -37.18
N MET A 354 11.80 -14.00 -38.46
CA MET A 354 10.39 -14.18 -38.86
C MET A 354 9.87 -15.57 -38.51
N ILE A 355 10.65 -16.63 -38.73
CA ILE A 355 10.30 -18.00 -38.34
C ILE A 355 10.13 -18.09 -36.81
N THR A 356 11.01 -17.46 -36.03
CA THR A 356 10.92 -17.42 -34.56
C THR A 356 9.64 -16.73 -34.10
N ILE A 357 9.32 -15.55 -34.66
CA ILE A 357 8.08 -14.81 -34.37
C ILE A 357 6.85 -15.64 -34.76
N CYS A 358 6.86 -16.32 -35.92
CA CYS A 358 5.80 -17.24 -36.31
C CYS A 358 5.59 -18.34 -35.27
N GLY A 359 6.68 -18.92 -34.72
CA GLY A 359 6.60 -19.88 -33.62
C GLY A 359 5.91 -19.32 -32.38
N VAL A 360 6.24 -18.08 -31.99
CA VAL A 360 5.58 -17.38 -30.87
C VAL A 360 4.09 -17.10 -31.17
N CYS A 361 3.75 -16.73 -32.41
CA CYS A 361 2.36 -16.55 -32.84
C CYS A 361 1.54 -17.84 -32.80
N VAL A 362 2.12 -18.99 -33.19
CA VAL A 362 1.47 -20.31 -33.06
C VAL A 362 1.14 -20.61 -31.59
N LEU A 363 2.02 -20.22 -30.66
CA LEU A 363 1.77 -20.35 -29.24
C LEU A 363 0.59 -19.47 -28.76
N LEU A 364 0.42 -18.26 -29.33
CA LEU A 364 -0.74 -17.41 -29.04
C LEU A 364 -2.05 -18.02 -29.54
N VAL A 365 -2.05 -18.65 -30.72
CA VAL A 365 -3.23 -19.34 -31.27
C VAL A 365 -3.69 -20.50 -30.37
N LYS A 366 -2.75 -21.22 -29.75
CA LYS A 366 -3.07 -22.25 -28.74
C LYS A 366 -3.87 -21.64 -27.58
N VAL A 367 -3.41 -20.52 -27.03
CA VAL A 367 -4.03 -19.85 -25.89
C VAL A 367 -5.47 -19.44 -26.21
N ASP A 368 -5.71 -18.91 -27.41
CA ASP A 368 -7.06 -18.57 -27.86
C ASP A 368 -7.94 -19.82 -28.04
N SER A 369 -7.40 -20.89 -28.64
CA SER A 369 -8.11 -22.16 -28.86
C SER A 369 -8.51 -22.87 -27.56
N GLU A 370 -7.64 -22.86 -26.55
CA GLU A 370 -7.92 -23.42 -25.22
C GLU A 370 -8.92 -22.55 -24.44
N SER A 371 -8.96 -21.24 -24.68
CA SER A 371 -10.00 -20.37 -24.10
C SER A 371 -11.39 -20.67 -24.66
N ILE A 372 -11.50 -20.89 -25.98
CA ILE A 372 -12.76 -21.18 -26.68
C ILE A 372 -13.31 -22.56 -26.29
N ASN A 373 -12.46 -23.58 -26.21
CA ASN A 373 -12.87 -24.95 -25.86
C ASN A 373 -13.12 -25.15 -24.35
N GLY A 374 -12.57 -24.28 -23.49
CA GLY A 374 -12.71 -24.34 -22.03
C GLY A 374 -14.09 -23.93 -21.51
N ASP A 375 -14.84 -23.11 -22.25
CA ASP A 375 -16.13 -22.53 -21.83
C ASP A 375 -17.23 -23.58 -21.57
N ALA A 376 -17.14 -24.78 -22.15
CA ALA A 376 -18.13 -25.84 -21.95
C ALA A 376 -17.95 -26.64 -20.63
N ARG A 377 -16.75 -26.65 -20.02
CA ARG A 377 -16.45 -27.46 -18.80
C ARG A 377 -15.96 -26.65 -17.60
N ARG A 378 -15.50 -25.41 -17.79
CA ARG A 378 -14.99 -24.51 -16.72
C ARG A 378 -16.04 -23.57 -16.12
N SER A 379 -17.30 -23.70 -16.52
CA SER A 379 -18.42 -22.80 -16.18
C SER A 379 -18.60 -22.50 -14.67
N ASN A 380 -18.08 -23.33 -13.75
CA ASN A 380 -18.31 -23.15 -12.30
C ASN A 380 -17.09 -22.86 -11.42
N VAL A 381 -15.84 -22.91 -11.92
CA VAL A 381 -14.65 -22.69 -11.07
C VAL A 381 -13.75 -21.56 -11.56
N VAL A 382 -13.74 -21.25 -12.86
CA VAL A 382 -12.86 -20.19 -13.44
C VAL A 382 -13.59 -18.88 -13.70
N LYS A 383 -14.93 -18.83 -13.54
CA LYS A 383 -15.71 -17.59 -13.54
C LYS A 383 -15.39 -16.63 -12.36
N ALA A 384 -14.48 -17.00 -11.46
CA ALA A 384 -14.01 -16.14 -10.38
C ALA A 384 -12.75 -15.32 -10.73
N VAL A 385 -12.10 -15.56 -11.88
CA VAL A 385 -10.82 -14.89 -12.22
C VAL A 385 -10.85 -14.17 -13.58
N ASP A 386 -11.73 -14.56 -14.50
CA ASP A 386 -11.91 -13.86 -15.79
C ASP A 386 -13.32 -13.29 -15.93
N ARG A 387 -13.57 -12.07 -15.42
CA ARG A 387 -14.62 -11.15 -15.88
C ARG A 387 -14.20 -9.70 -15.66
N PRO A 388 -14.22 -8.88 -16.73
CA PRO A 388 -14.95 -7.62 -16.62
C PRO A 388 -15.74 -7.31 -17.91
N MET A 389 -17.09 -7.32 -17.85
CA MET A 389 -17.96 -6.30 -18.48
C MET A 389 -19.46 -6.55 -18.25
N ASP A 390 -19.91 -7.77 -17.93
CA ASP A 390 -21.36 -8.05 -17.80
C ASP A 390 -21.98 -7.68 -16.43
N GLU A 391 -21.31 -6.86 -15.61
CA GLU A 391 -21.82 -6.41 -14.31
C GLU A 391 -22.54 -5.06 -14.33
N LEU A 392 -22.70 -4.45 -15.50
CA LEU A 392 -23.41 -3.17 -15.61
C LEU A 392 -24.93 -3.28 -15.41
N LEU A 393 -25.47 -4.50 -15.31
CA LEU A 393 -26.89 -4.73 -14.97
C LEU A 393 -27.13 -5.04 -13.48
N ASP A 394 -26.08 -5.13 -12.63
CA ASP A 394 -26.23 -5.47 -11.20
C ASP A 394 -25.64 -4.42 -10.23
N ARG A 395 -25.41 -3.19 -10.71
CA ARG A 395 -24.77 -2.09 -9.95
C ARG A 395 -25.47 -1.74 -8.62
N LYS A 396 -26.78 -1.95 -8.49
CA LYS A 396 -27.49 -1.71 -7.22
C LYS A 396 -27.21 -2.78 -6.15
N SER A 397 -26.87 -4.02 -6.51
CA SER A 397 -26.65 -5.11 -5.56
C SER A 397 -25.21 -5.17 -5.03
N LYS A 398 -24.22 -4.78 -5.85
CA LYS A 398 -22.80 -4.80 -5.47
C LYS A 398 -22.34 -3.61 -4.62
N ASP A 399 -22.90 -2.42 -4.83
CA ASP A 399 -22.57 -1.25 -4.01
C ASP A 399 -22.97 -1.45 -2.54
N ASN A 400 -24.11 -2.11 -2.30
CA ASN A 400 -24.56 -2.45 -0.94
C ASN A 400 -23.65 -3.49 -0.25
N LYS A 401 -23.02 -4.40 -1.00
CA LYS A 401 -22.06 -5.38 -0.43
C LYS A 401 -20.71 -4.76 -0.10
N ARG A 402 -20.26 -3.73 -0.83
CA ARG A 402 -18.94 -3.11 -0.64
C ARG A 402 -18.84 -2.36 0.69
N PHE A 403 -19.91 -1.67 1.08
CA PHE A 403 -20.00 -0.89 2.32
C PHE A 403 -20.83 -1.60 3.38
N GLU A 404 -21.03 -2.92 3.24
CA GLU A 404 -21.67 -3.73 4.26
C GLU A 404 -20.80 -3.72 5.53
N THR A 405 -21.46 -3.55 6.65
CA THR A 405 -20.85 -3.43 7.97
C THR A 405 -21.39 -4.56 8.86
N ASP A 406 -20.62 -4.96 9.86
CA ASP A 406 -20.98 -6.08 10.75
C ASP A 406 -22.23 -5.79 11.59
N PHE A 407 -22.61 -4.52 11.72
CA PHE A 407 -23.80 -4.06 12.42
C PHE A 407 -24.41 -2.86 11.70
N LYS A 408 -25.72 -2.67 11.83
CA LYS A 408 -26.42 -1.54 11.22
C LYS A 408 -26.34 -0.28 12.06
N PHE A 409 -26.64 0.87 11.47
CA PHE A 409 -26.64 2.17 12.13
C PHE A 409 -27.57 2.20 13.36
N GLU A 410 -28.71 1.51 13.31
CA GLU A 410 -29.69 1.44 14.41
C GLU A 410 -29.19 0.64 15.61
N HIS A 411 -28.17 -0.21 15.43
CA HIS A 411 -27.56 -0.99 16.52
C HIS A 411 -26.46 -0.22 17.27
N MET A 412 -26.03 0.93 16.73
CA MET A 412 -25.04 1.79 17.38
C MET A 412 -25.66 2.49 18.59
N LYS A 413 -24.96 2.48 19.73
CA LYS A 413 -25.35 3.27 20.90
C LYS A 413 -24.52 4.54 20.99
N TRP A 414 -25.16 5.60 21.44
CA TRP A 414 -24.62 6.96 21.45
C TRP A 414 -24.73 7.52 22.86
N VAL A 415 -23.78 8.37 23.25
CA VAL A 415 -24.02 9.30 24.37
C VAL A 415 -24.97 10.39 23.88
N SER A 416 -26.02 10.70 24.66
CA SER A 416 -26.93 11.83 24.37
C SER A 416 -27.38 12.54 25.65
N ASP A 417 -27.70 13.82 25.53
CA ASP A 417 -28.18 14.68 26.63
C ASP A 417 -29.66 14.44 27.03
N SER A 418 -30.35 13.48 26.41
CA SER A 418 -31.82 13.37 26.44
C SER A 418 -32.42 12.54 27.58
N ASP A 419 -31.63 11.91 28.43
CA ASP A 419 -32.16 11.18 29.60
C ASP A 419 -32.40 12.15 30.75
N GLY A 420 -33.67 12.55 30.90
CA GLY A 420 -34.17 13.63 31.77
C GLY A 420 -34.04 13.45 33.28
N SER A 421 -32.96 12.87 33.80
CA SER A 421 -32.63 12.94 35.23
C SER A 421 -31.30 13.69 35.44
N LYS A 422 -31.40 14.93 35.97
CA LYS A 422 -30.31 15.83 36.36
C LYS A 422 -29.33 16.23 35.22
N SER A 423 -29.60 17.34 34.55
CA SER A 423 -28.61 18.30 34.01
C SER A 423 -27.29 17.73 33.44
N SER A 424 -27.34 17.25 32.18
CA SER A 424 -26.25 17.20 31.15
C SER A 424 -24.82 16.83 31.58
N GLU A 425 -24.43 15.56 31.38
CA GLU A 425 -23.05 15.06 31.61
C GLU A 425 -22.16 15.00 30.35
N LEU A 426 -22.66 15.33 29.15
CA LEU A 426 -21.85 15.38 27.93
C LEU A 426 -21.18 16.75 27.78
N ARG A 427 -19.86 16.82 27.99
CA ARG A 427 -19.04 18.02 27.72
C ARG A 427 -18.16 17.78 26.50
N VAL A 428 -18.11 18.75 25.60
CA VAL A 428 -17.22 18.74 24.44
C VAL A 428 -16.28 19.93 24.56
N CYS A 429 -14.98 19.69 24.40
CA CYS A 429 -13.95 20.72 24.38
C CYS A 429 -13.55 20.98 22.92
N ARG A 430 -13.57 22.24 22.51
CA ARG A 430 -13.33 22.65 21.12
C ARG A 430 -11.92 23.15 20.83
N ASP A 431 -11.11 23.33 21.87
CA ASP A 431 -9.69 23.65 21.76
C ASP A 431 -8.84 22.97 22.84
N PHE A 432 -7.52 23.13 22.72
CA PHE A 432 -6.56 22.48 23.63
C PHE A 432 -6.63 23.01 25.07
N TRP A 433 -6.96 24.28 25.28
CA TRP A 433 -7.06 24.85 26.63
C TRP A 433 -8.29 24.37 27.37
N GLU A 434 -9.43 24.26 26.69
CA GLU A 434 -10.61 23.60 27.23
C GLU A 434 -10.35 22.13 27.54
N CYS A 435 -9.48 21.46 26.77
CA CYS A 435 -9.01 20.11 27.07
C CYS A 435 -8.16 20.09 28.36
N GLN A 436 -7.21 21.01 28.53
CA GLN A 436 -6.37 21.09 29.73
C GLN A 436 -7.21 21.40 30.97
N GLU A 437 -8.14 22.34 30.87
CA GLU A 437 -9.08 22.68 31.94
C GLU A 437 -9.86 21.43 32.38
N ALA A 438 -10.41 20.67 31.43
CA ALA A 438 -11.14 19.45 31.72
C ALA A 438 -10.25 18.39 32.40
N ILE A 439 -8.98 18.26 32.00
CA ILE A 439 -8.03 17.35 32.66
C ILE A 439 -7.80 17.77 34.12
N VAL A 440 -7.56 19.05 34.38
CA VAL A 440 -7.35 19.58 35.74
C VAL A 440 -8.60 19.34 36.59
N GLU A 441 -9.78 19.72 36.10
CA GLU A 441 -11.05 19.53 36.81
C GLU A 441 -11.31 18.05 37.15
N LEU A 442 -11.05 17.13 36.20
CA LEU A 442 -11.24 15.70 36.43
C LEU A 442 -10.25 15.14 37.45
N LEU A 443 -8.97 15.48 37.37
CA LEU A 443 -7.96 15.00 38.33
C LEU A 443 -8.18 15.55 39.75
N VAL A 444 -8.56 16.82 39.87
CA VAL A 444 -8.89 17.46 41.16
C VAL A 444 -10.16 16.86 41.77
N SER A 445 -11.14 16.48 40.96
CA SER A 445 -12.42 15.92 41.44
C SER A 445 -12.37 14.43 41.78
N ALA A 446 -11.36 13.68 41.33
CA ALA A 446 -11.24 12.25 41.60
C ALA A 446 -11.14 11.93 43.12
N ARG A 447 -11.89 10.93 43.58
CA ARG A 447 -11.96 10.50 44.99
C ARG A 447 -11.69 9.01 45.22
N LYS A 448 -11.78 8.19 44.19
CA LYS A 448 -11.70 6.72 44.27
C LYS A 448 -10.60 6.16 43.37
N SER A 449 -10.60 6.51 42.09
CA SER A 449 -9.66 5.93 41.12
C SER A 449 -9.39 6.81 39.92
N ILE A 450 -8.20 6.71 39.34
CA ILE A 450 -7.83 7.35 38.08
C ILE A 450 -7.26 6.28 37.14
N TYR A 451 -7.81 6.19 35.93
CA TYR A 451 -7.27 5.37 34.83
C TYR A 451 -6.87 6.28 33.67
N TYR A 452 -5.58 6.36 33.38
CA TYR A 452 -5.03 7.26 32.37
C TYR A 452 -4.26 6.50 31.30
N SER A 453 -4.67 6.64 30.04
CA SER A 453 -4.01 6.07 28.86
C SER A 453 -3.40 7.19 28.04
N THR A 454 -2.10 7.11 27.73
CA THR A 454 -1.38 8.15 26.98
C THR A 454 -0.31 7.58 26.06
N PHE A 455 -0.15 8.23 24.90
CA PHE A 455 0.93 7.93 23.96
C PHE A 455 2.19 8.74 24.26
N LEU A 456 2.03 10.02 24.62
CA LEU A 456 3.09 10.96 24.95
C LEU A 456 2.58 11.87 26.08
N CYS A 457 3.25 11.93 27.23
CA CYS A 457 2.86 12.86 28.28
C CYS A 457 4.11 13.44 28.93
N ASP A 458 4.24 14.76 28.87
CA ASP A 458 5.11 15.56 29.71
C ASP A 458 4.38 15.83 31.04
N PHE A 459 4.65 14.97 32.01
CA PHE A 459 4.02 15.05 33.32
C PHE A 459 4.39 16.33 34.09
N THR A 460 5.48 17.00 33.70
CA THR A 460 6.01 18.19 34.39
C THR A 460 5.50 19.50 33.82
N GLN A 461 4.80 19.46 32.68
CA GLN A 461 4.20 20.64 32.08
C GLN A 461 3.09 21.20 32.99
N VAL A 462 3.11 22.53 33.18
CA VAL A 462 2.03 23.26 33.85
C VAL A 462 0.78 23.23 32.97
N LEU A 463 -0.33 22.78 33.54
CA LEU A 463 -1.60 22.70 32.83
C LEU A 463 -2.33 24.04 32.92
N HIS A 464 -2.89 24.50 31.81
CA HIS A 464 -3.74 25.67 31.82
C HIS A 464 -5.02 25.41 32.62
N THR A 465 -5.35 26.33 33.53
CA THR A 465 -6.64 26.38 34.23
C THR A 465 -7.05 27.81 34.52
N ILE A 466 -8.36 28.08 34.49
CA ILE A 466 -8.95 29.37 34.86
C ILE A 466 -9.10 29.49 36.38
N ASN A 467 -9.07 28.36 37.11
CA ASN A 467 -9.21 28.36 38.56
C ASN A 467 -7.91 28.80 39.25
N GLU A 468 -7.93 29.97 39.91
CA GLU A 468 -6.78 30.58 40.60
C GLU A 468 -6.09 29.64 41.60
N GLU A 469 -6.84 28.72 42.22
CA GLU A 469 -6.27 27.75 43.18
C GLU A 469 -5.36 26.70 42.52
N ASN A 470 -5.41 26.56 41.19
CA ASN A 470 -4.75 25.48 40.44
C ASN A 470 -3.80 25.98 39.34
N VAL A 471 -3.53 27.29 39.23
CA VAL A 471 -2.83 27.93 38.09
C VAL A 471 -1.38 27.44 37.85
N ASP A 472 -0.75 26.84 38.86
CA ASP A 472 0.63 26.30 38.78
C ASP A 472 0.69 24.76 38.81
N ASN A 473 -0.47 24.09 38.69
CA ASN A 473 -0.50 22.65 38.79
C ASN A 473 0.06 21.96 37.54
N THR A 474 0.92 20.98 37.79
CA THR A 474 1.45 20.06 36.78
C THR A 474 0.68 18.75 36.84
N PHE A 475 0.79 17.91 35.82
CA PHE A 475 0.19 16.58 35.88
C PHE A 475 0.75 15.77 37.06
N VAL A 476 2.06 15.89 37.36
CA VAL A 476 2.67 15.27 38.56
C VAL A 476 2.03 15.79 39.85
N SER A 477 1.86 17.11 40.02
CA SER A 477 1.33 17.64 41.29
C SER A 477 -0.11 17.17 41.52
N LEU A 478 -0.93 17.14 40.47
CA LEU A 478 -2.31 16.65 40.54
C LEU A 478 -2.40 15.16 40.87
N VAL A 479 -1.53 14.34 40.28
CA VAL A 479 -1.47 12.90 40.60
C VAL A 479 -0.99 12.67 42.03
N ARG A 480 0.00 13.45 42.51
CA ARG A 480 0.47 13.34 43.90
C ARG A 480 -0.63 13.68 44.89
N ASP A 481 -1.31 14.79 44.67
CA ASP A 481 -2.44 15.24 45.48
C ASP A 481 -3.61 14.22 45.44
N ALA A 482 -3.86 13.58 44.30
CA ALA A 482 -4.82 12.47 44.22
C ALA A 482 -4.40 11.25 45.06
N VAL A 483 -3.14 10.84 45.00
CA VAL A 483 -2.61 9.74 45.83
C VAL A 483 -2.69 10.09 47.32
N GLU A 484 -2.38 11.33 47.71
CA GLU A 484 -2.52 11.81 49.10
C GLU A 484 -3.97 11.79 49.58
N ARG A 485 -4.95 12.01 48.68
CA ARG A 485 -6.39 11.80 48.95
C ARG A 485 -6.80 10.33 49.05
N GLY A 486 -5.91 9.38 48.78
CA GLY A 486 -6.20 7.95 48.75
C GLY A 486 -6.84 7.46 47.45
N VAL A 487 -6.68 8.19 46.35
CA VAL A 487 -7.15 7.79 45.01
C VAL A 487 -6.23 6.73 44.42
N ASP A 488 -6.79 5.64 43.90
CA ASP A 488 -6.03 4.57 43.24
C ASP A 488 -5.70 4.93 41.78
N VAL A 489 -4.41 5.07 41.43
CA VAL A 489 -3.98 5.64 40.14
C VAL A 489 -3.32 4.57 39.25
N HIS A 490 -3.88 4.38 38.06
CA HIS A 490 -3.44 3.44 37.03
C HIS A 490 -3.08 4.18 35.73
N ILE A 491 -1.87 3.95 35.22
CA ILE A 491 -1.37 4.58 33.98
C ILE A 491 -0.99 3.50 32.96
N LEU A 492 -1.66 3.51 31.81
CA LEU A 492 -1.28 2.76 30.62
C LEU A 492 -0.40 3.65 29.72
N TYR A 493 0.87 3.27 29.57
CA TYR A 493 1.91 4.11 29.00
C TYR A 493 2.64 3.47 27.80
N ASN A 494 3.06 4.30 26.85
CA ASN A 494 3.95 3.93 25.76
C ASN A 494 5.44 4.12 26.15
N PRO A 495 6.22 3.03 26.36
CA PRO A 495 7.60 3.14 26.85
C PRO A 495 8.64 3.45 25.75
N VAL A 496 8.25 3.70 24.49
CA VAL A 496 9.19 3.84 23.36
C VAL A 496 9.76 5.26 23.26
N ARG A 497 10.97 5.45 23.81
CA ARG A 497 11.68 6.75 23.90
C ARG A 497 11.88 7.48 22.56
N ASP A 498 11.92 6.76 21.44
CA ASP A 498 12.14 7.35 20.11
C ASP A 498 11.09 8.41 19.73
N TYR A 499 9.92 8.37 20.39
CA TYR A 499 8.83 9.34 20.21
C TYR A 499 8.89 10.53 21.18
N GLY A 500 9.96 10.67 21.98
CA GLY A 500 10.09 11.73 22.98
C GLY A 500 9.43 11.41 24.32
N THR A 501 9.08 10.15 24.59
CA THR A 501 8.51 9.72 25.87
C THR A 501 9.59 9.57 26.95
N ASN A 502 9.23 9.90 28.20
CA ASN A 502 10.06 9.59 29.36
C ASN A 502 10.11 8.08 29.58
N SER A 503 11.21 7.58 30.13
CA SER A 503 11.26 6.17 30.50
C SER A 503 10.47 5.89 31.78
N ILE A 504 10.05 4.64 31.96
CA ILE A 504 9.38 4.25 33.20
C ILE A 504 10.28 4.52 34.42
N ALA A 505 11.59 4.34 34.29
CA ALA A 505 12.53 4.67 35.36
C ALA A 505 12.54 6.17 35.70
N ASP A 506 12.37 7.04 34.70
CA ASP A 506 12.28 8.49 34.93
C ASP A 506 10.92 8.88 35.54
N LEU A 507 9.83 8.27 35.07
CA LEU A 507 8.49 8.48 35.63
C LEU A 507 8.41 8.05 37.10
N ARG A 508 9.02 6.91 37.46
CA ARG A 508 9.10 6.43 38.85
C ARG A 508 9.89 7.36 39.79
N ARG A 509 10.71 8.27 39.27
CA ARG A 509 11.42 9.28 40.09
C ARG A 509 10.56 10.49 40.41
N ILE A 510 9.57 10.80 39.56
CA ILE A 510 8.76 12.03 39.68
C ILE A 510 7.35 11.76 40.23
N LEU A 511 6.81 10.56 40.00
CA LEU A 511 5.47 10.14 40.45
C LEU A 511 5.53 9.32 41.76
N PRO A 512 4.45 9.32 42.56
CA PRO A 512 4.37 8.52 43.78
C PRO A 512 4.57 7.01 43.51
N PRO A 513 5.18 6.26 44.45
CA PRO A 513 5.40 4.81 44.28
C PRO A 513 4.10 4.01 44.16
N GLU A 514 3.00 4.51 44.73
CA GLU A 514 1.66 3.91 44.70
C GLU A 514 1.04 3.88 43.29
N VAL A 515 1.55 4.68 42.33
CA VAL A 515 1.01 4.71 40.98
C VAL A 515 1.30 3.39 40.26
N HIS A 516 0.25 2.76 39.71
CA HIS A 516 0.34 1.53 38.94
C HIS A 516 0.64 1.81 37.47
N PHE A 517 1.63 1.11 36.90
CA PHE A 517 2.01 1.24 35.49
C PHE A 517 1.76 -0.04 34.71
N ALA A 518 1.11 0.10 33.57
CA ALA A 518 1.04 -0.90 32.51
C ALA A 518 1.68 -0.37 31.23
N CYS A 519 2.45 -1.21 30.53
CA CYS A 519 3.03 -0.87 29.23
C CYS A 519 2.58 -1.86 28.18
N SER A 520 2.15 -1.34 27.02
CA SER A 520 1.82 -2.15 25.85
C SER A 520 2.93 -2.01 24.80
N VAL A 521 3.62 -3.11 24.49
CA VAL A 521 4.72 -3.14 23.52
C VAL A 521 4.49 -4.23 22.49
N SER A 522 4.84 -3.94 21.24
CA SER A 522 4.77 -4.88 20.13
C SER A 522 6.14 -5.49 19.79
N ASP A 523 6.10 -6.64 19.13
CA ASP A 523 7.21 -7.35 18.49
C ASP A 523 7.69 -6.71 17.17
N LEU A 524 6.90 -5.84 16.53
CA LEU A 524 7.22 -5.31 15.19
C LEU A 524 8.09 -4.03 15.24
N GLY A 525 9.26 -4.07 14.62
CA GLY A 525 10.16 -2.92 14.45
C GLY A 525 10.20 -2.39 13.01
N PRO A 526 10.94 -1.30 12.75
CA PRO A 526 11.22 -0.86 11.39
C PRO A 526 11.94 -1.96 10.61
N SER A 527 11.66 -2.05 9.31
CA SER A 527 12.31 -3.01 8.44
C SER A 527 13.81 -2.72 8.35
N TRP A 528 14.60 -3.68 7.86
CA TRP A 528 16.05 -3.49 7.70
C TRP A 528 16.38 -2.23 6.89
N PHE A 529 15.55 -1.88 5.90
CA PHE A 529 15.71 -0.68 5.08
C PHE A 529 15.25 0.59 5.81
N THR A 530 14.09 0.53 6.48
CA THR A 530 13.58 1.71 7.21
C THR A 530 14.46 2.07 8.40
N ARG A 531 15.17 1.12 9.01
CA ARG A 531 16.16 1.39 10.07
C ARG A 531 17.30 2.32 9.66
N TYR A 532 17.69 2.33 8.38
CA TYR A 532 18.73 3.25 7.89
C TYR A 532 18.18 4.65 7.55
N LEU A 533 16.86 4.80 7.50
CA LEU A 533 16.18 6.04 7.08
C LEU A 533 15.28 6.66 8.17
N SER A 534 15.11 5.97 9.29
CA SER A 534 14.30 6.37 10.43
C SER A 534 15.16 6.29 11.68
N ASN A 535 14.99 7.27 12.57
CA ASN A 535 15.62 7.26 13.88
C ASN A 535 14.90 6.31 14.87
N ASN A 536 13.78 5.70 14.47
CA ASN A 536 13.00 4.84 15.34
C ASN A 536 13.66 3.46 15.40
N SER A 537 14.01 3.02 16.60
CA SER A 537 14.48 1.68 16.90
C SER A 537 13.33 0.67 16.99
N ARG A 538 12.14 1.13 17.41
CA ARG A 538 10.88 0.38 17.52
C ARG A 538 9.69 1.26 17.12
N TYR A 539 8.61 0.63 16.67
CA TYR A 539 7.34 1.34 16.50
C TYR A 539 6.52 1.27 17.77
N ALA A 540 5.96 2.41 18.17
CA ALA A 540 4.93 2.45 19.20
C ALA A 540 3.58 2.23 18.53
N PHE A 541 2.79 1.34 19.12
CA PHE A 541 1.47 0.97 18.60
C PHE A 541 0.36 1.23 19.61
N HIS A 542 0.70 1.72 20.81
CA HIS A 542 -0.27 2.16 21.79
C HIS A 542 -0.67 3.60 21.48
N HIS A 543 -1.84 3.85 20.91
CA HIS A 543 -2.26 5.20 20.51
C HIS A 543 -3.59 5.65 21.17
N GLN A 544 -4.12 4.86 22.11
CA GLN A 544 -5.32 5.16 22.88
C GLN A 544 -5.06 6.28 23.90
N LYS A 545 -5.95 7.26 23.92
CA LYS A 545 -5.82 8.45 24.77
C LYS A 545 -7.14 8.73 25.50
N TYR A 546 -7.15 8.47 26.79
CA TYR A 546 -8.32 8.72 27.64
C TYR A 546 -7.95 8.89 29.10
N LEU A 547 -8.79 9.61 29.83
CA LEU A 547 -8.72 9.79 31.28
C LEU A 547 -10.07 9.42 31.86
N CYS A 548 -10.11 8.39 32.72
CA CYS A 548 -11.32 7.99 33.44
C CYS A 548 -11.13 8.18 34.94
N ILE A 549 -12.07 8.85 35.58
CA ILE A 549 -12.07 9.11 37.02
C ILE A 549 -13.23 8.42 37.70
N ASP A 550 -12.95 7.89 38.89
CA ASP A 550 -13.88 7.24 39.83
C ASP A 550 -14.74 6.13 39.24
N GLU A 551 -14.37 5.65 38.05
CA GLU A 551 -15.16 4.71 37.24
C GLU A 551 -16.55 5.26 36.88
N GLU A 552 -16.69 6.59 36.93
CA GLU A 552 -17.95 7.28 36.67
C GLU A 552 -17.85 8.16 35.44
N THR A 553 -16.72 8.83 35.21
CA THR A 553 -16.57 9.80 34.12
C THR A 553 -15.35 9.46 33.28
N ILE A 554 -15.49 9.52 31.95
CA ILE A 554 -14.40 9.34 31.00
C ILE A 554 -14.30 10.52 30.06
N MET A 555 -13.08 11.00 29.87
CA MET A 555 -12.66 11.89 28.80
C MET A 555 -11.94 11.07 27.74
N VAL A 556 -12.49 11.01 26.53
CA VAL A 556 -11.80 10.48 25.34
C VAL A 556 -11.19 11.66 24.61
N THR A 557 -9.87 11.64 24.42
CA THR A 557 -9.12 12.82 23.99
C THR A 557 -8.02 12.48 23.00
N GLY A 558 -7.57 13.47 22.25
CA GLY A 558 -6.40 13.41 21.36
C GLY A 558 -5.24 14.16 21.99
N CYS A 559 -5.56 14.94 23.04
CA CYS A 559 -4.71 15.72 23.90
C CYS A 559 -3.82 14.80 24.73
N ASP A 560 -2.60 14.62 24.24
CA ASP A 560 -1.46 14.27 25.06
C ASP A 560 -0.90 15.56 25.66
N VAL A 561 -0.55 15.59 26.95
CA VAL A 561 0.03 16.79 27.58
C VAL A 561 1.47 16.93 27.08
N ASN A 562 1.75 17.92 26.24
CA ASN A 562 3.10 18.23 25.76
C ASN A 562 3.23 19.72 25.38
N THR A 563 4.44 20.27 25.54
CA THR A 563 4.89 21.63 25.17
C THR A 563 4.73 22.01 23.69
N GLU A 564 4.49 21.03 22.81
CA GLU A 564 4.19 21.28 21.38
C GLU A 564 2.77 21.76 21.14
N ARG A 565 1.88 21.61 22.13
CA ARG A 565 0.45 21.85 21.98
C ARG A 565 0.09 23.13 22.72
N GLU A 566 -0.24 24.14 21.94
CA GLU A 566 -0.71 25.43 22.42
C GLU A 566 -2.17 25.64 21.99
N GLY A 567 -2.90 26.48 22.72
CA GLY A 567 -4.32 26.79 22.43
C GLY A 567 -4.56 27.30 20.99
N TRP A 568 -5.84 27.39 20.61
CA TRP A 568 -6.24 27.83 19.26
C TRP A 568 -5.58 29.17 18.88
N LEU A 569 -4.93 29.20 17.71
CA LEU A 569 -4.16 30.35 17.19
C LEU A 569 -3.05 30.89 18.12
N ARG A 570 -2.48 30.03 18.98
CA ARG A 570 -1.25 30.30 19.72
C ARG A 570 -0.08 29.51 19.16
N LYS A 571 1.00 30.19 18.80
CA LYS A 571 2.18 29.55 18.21
C LYS A 571 2.91 28.78 19.30
N ASN A 572 3.14 27.50 19.06
CA ASN A 572 4.04 26.69 19.88
C ASN A 572 5.51 27.06 19.64
N HIS A 573 6.41 26.45 20.42
CA HIS A 573 7.85 26.64 20.29
C HIS A 573 8.43 26.22 18.92
N LEU A 574 7.71 25.38 18.16
CA LEU A 574 8.05 24.97 16.79
C LEU A 574 7.49 25.92 15.71
N GLY A 575 6.78 26.98 16.11
CA GLY A 575 6.30 28.05 15.22
C GLY A 575 5.06 27.71 14.39
N TYR A 576 4.18 26.82 14.87
CA TYR A 576 2.87 26.54 14.24
C TYR A 576 1.73 26.47 15.28
N TYR A 577 0.48 26.49 14.83
CA TYR A 577 -0.72 26.44 15.69
C TYR A 577 -1.23 25.02 15.85
N TRP A 578 -1.93 24.70 16.94
CA TRP A 578 -2.49 23.36 17.19
C TRP A 578 -4.02 23.38 17.29
N HIS A 579 -4.67 22.35 16.74
CA HIS A 579 -6.12 22.15 16.81
C HIS A 579 -6.43 20.73 17.33
N GLU A 580 -7.18 20.66 18.43
CA GLU A 580 -7.47 19.43 19.19
C GLU A 580 -8.87 19.50 19.81
N LEU A 581 -9.51 18.34 19.99
CA LEU A 581 -10.84 18.21 20.55
C LEU A 581 -10.90 17.05 21.56
N SER A 582 -11.74 17.19 22.58
CA SER A 582 -12.04 16.10 23.52
C SER A 582 -13.50 16.02 23.87
N VAL A 583 -13.94 14.84 24.31
CA VAL A 583 -15.32 14.62 24.74
C VAL A 583 -15.31 13.92 26.09
N VAL A 584 -16.11 14.43 27.02
CA VAL A 584 -16.29 13.90 28.37
C VAL A 584 -17.72 13.39 28.50
N CYS A 585 -17.89 12.19 29.05
CA CYS A 585 -19.19 11.61 29.34
C CYS A 585 -19.14 10.68 30.55
N ARG A 586 -20.32 10.28 31.05
CA ARG A 586 -20.45 9.24 32.06
C ARG A 586 -20.11 7.86 31.50
N CYS A 587 -19.53 7.01 32.31
CA CYS A 587 -19.24 5.61 32.02
C CYS A 587 -20.47 4.74 32.26
N THR A 588 -20.70 3.81 31.34
CA THR A 588 -21.60 2.67 31.60
C THR A 588 -20.85 1.59 32.38
N PRO A 589 -21.55 0.69 33.11
CA PRO A 589 -20.90 -0.41 33.83
C PRO A 589 -20.00 -1.29 32.94
N GLU A 590 -20.40 -1.50 31.68
CA GLU A 590 -19.61 -2.24 30.70
C GLU A 590 -18.33 -1.49 30.31
N MET A 591 -18.40 -0.16 30.16
CA MET A 591 -17.20 0.66 29.89
C MET A 591 -16.21 0.55 31.04
N VAL A 592 -16.67 0.63 32.29
CA VAL A 592 -15.82 0.49 33.49
C VAL A 592 -15.11 -0.86 33.50
N LYS A 593 -15.87 -1.95 33.26
CA LYS A 593 -15.32 -3.31 33.20
C LYS A 593 -14.21 -3.40 32.16
N TRP A 594 -14.44 -2.84 30.97
CA TRP A 594 -13.44 -2.80 29.91
C TRP A 594 -12.22 -1.96 30.26
N ILE A 595 -12.41 -0.77 30.85
CA ILE A 595 -11.31 0.13 31.23
C ILE A 595 -10.37 -0.54 32.24
N ARG A 596 -10.92 -1.23 33.24
CA ARG A 596 -10.13 -2.01 34.22
C ARG A 596 -9.34 -3.11 33.53
N ALA A 597 -10.01 -3.94 32.74
CA ALA A 597 -9.37 -5.02 31.99
C ALA A 597 -8.29 -4.50 31.01
N ASN A 598 -8.45 -3.28 30.49
CA ASN A 598 -7.46 -2.68 29.60
C ASN A 598 -6.16 -2.31 30.33
N HIS A 599 -6.22 -1.98 31.62
CA HIS A 599 -5.06 -1.64 32.46
C HIS A 599 -4.43 -2.86 33.16
N GLU A 600 -5.12 -4.00 33.20
CA GLU A 600 -4.60 -5.24 33.79
C GLU A 600 -3.50 -5.91 32.94
N PRO A 601 -2.56 -6.65 33.57
CA PRO A 601 -1.51 -7.37 32.86
C PRO A 601 -2.09 -8.56 32.09
N ALA A 602 -1.69 -8.71 30.83
CA ALA A 602 -2.08 -9.85 30.01
C ALA A 602 -0.86 -10.42 29.29
N VAL A 603 -0.58 -11.71 29.53
CA VAL A 603 0.60 -12.44 29.01
C VAL A 603 0.69 -12.40 27.48
N THR A 604 -0.45 -12.26 26.80
CA THR A 604 -0.55 -11.91 25.37
C THR A 604 -1.92 -11.26 25.13
N LYS A 605 -1.97 -9.96 24.81
CA LYS A 605 -3.18 -9.37 24.20
C LYS A 605 -3.16 -9.77 22.73
N ARG A 606 -3.93 -10.81 22.38
CA ARG A 606 -3.96 -11.38 21.01
C ARG A 606 -4.60 -10.42 20.01
N HIS A 607 -4.13 -10.52 18.78
CA HIS A 607 -4.45 -9.66 17.63
C HIS A 607 -5.92 -9.21 17.49
N TYR A 608 -6.14 -7.99 16.99
CA TYR A 608 -7.46 -7.39 16.71
C TYR A 608 -8.37 -8.20 15.76
N ASP A 609 -7.86 -9.26 15.12
CA ASP A 609 -8.63 -10.21 14.29
C ASP A 609 -9.33 -11.34 15.07
N HIS A 610 -9.04 -11.52 16.37
CA HIS A 610 -9.75 -12.48 17.22
C HIS A 610 -10.43 -11.74 18.36
N PHE A 611 -11.59 -11.11 18.11
CA PHE A 611 -12.58 -10.64 19.11
C PHE A 611 -12.05 -10.49 20.56
N MET A 612 -10.95 -9.76 20.77
CA MET A 612 -10.63 -9.28 22.11
C MET A 612 -11.74 -8.30 22.45
N GLU A 613 -12.11 -8.23 23.72
CA GLU A 613 -13.20 -7.40 24.25
C GLU A 613 -13.11 -5.98 23.66
N SER A 614 -13.78 -5.77 22.52
CA SER A 614 -13.85 -4.45 21.91
C SER A 614 -14.58 -3.57 22.91
N PRO A 615 -14.15 -2.32 23.11
CA PRO A 615 -14.80 -1.47 24.07
C PRO A 615 -16.30 -1.42 23.75
N PRO A 616 -17.17 -1.55 24.76
CA PRO A 616 -18.61 -1.60 24.52
C PRO A 616 -19.08 -0.24 24.01
N PHE A 617 -20.17 -0.20 23.23
CA PHE A 617 -20.75 1.08 22.82
C PHE A 617 -21.13 1.87 24.08
N PRO A 618 -20.95 3.21 24.07
CA PRO A 618 -20.63 4.08 22.93
C PRO A 618 -19.13 4.19 22.59
N LEU A 619 -18.25 3.50 23.30
CA LEU A 619 -16.84 3.42 22.93
C LEU A 619 -16.64 2.48 21.74
N VAL A 620 -15.69 2.84 20.88
CA VAL A 620 -15.31 2.06 19.70
C VAL A 620 -13.80 2.03 19.55
N SER A 621 -13.27 0.93 19.03
CA SER A 621 -11.83 0.76 18.79
C SER A 621 -11.62 -0.24 17.68
N GLY A 622 -10.55 -0.03 16.91
CA GLY A 622 -10.07 -0.97 15.90
C GLY A 622 -10.90 -0.93 14.61
N GLY A 623 -10.25 -1.18 13.48
CA GLY A 623 -10.87 -0.95 12.17
C GLY A 623 -11.85 -2.03 11.69
N TRP A 624 -12.28 -2.99 12.51
CA TRP A 624 -13.54 -3.72 12.24
C TRP A 624 -14.75 -3.01 12.85
N ARG A 625 -14.61 -2.35 14.02
CA ARG A 625 -15.74 -1.71 14.69
C ARG A 625 -15.80 -0.22 14.40
N GLU A 626 -14.69 0.48 14.59
CA GLU A 626 -14.63 1.92 14.44
C GLU A 626 -14.78 2.35 12.97
N GLU A 627 -14.05 1.71 12.05
CA GLU A 627 -14.19 1.96 10.62
C GLU A 627 -15.61 1.62 10.12
N ASN A 628 -16.23 0.55 10.62
CA ASN A 628 -17.61 0.20 10.31
C ASN A 628 -18.60 1.24 10.85
N CYS A 629 -18.38 1.80 12.05
CA CYS A 629 -19.15 2.93 12.57
C CYS A 629 -19.03 4.13 11.64
N MET A 630 -17.83 4.50 11.22
CA MET A 630 -17.61 5.63 10.31
C MET A 630 -18.28 5.42 8.96
N VAL A 631 -18.14 4.23 8.35
CA VAL A 631 -18.81 3.88 7.10
C VAL A 631 -20.33 3.95 7.26
N ASN A 632 -20.89 3.40 8.35
CA ASN A 632 -22.32 3.49 8.64
C ASN A 632 -22.79 4.94 8.79
N MET A 633 -22.04 5.78 9.52
CA MET A 633 -22.35 7.20 9.67
C MET A 633 -22.38 7.92 8.33
N ILE A 634 -21.35 7.73 7.49
CA ILE A 634 -21.24 8.36 6.18
C ILE A 634 -22.36 7.91 5.24
N MET A 635 -22.62 6.60 5.17
CA MET A 635 -23.64 6.06 4.26
C MET A 635 -25.07 6.43 4.67
N ASN A 636 -25.31 6.72 5.96
CA ASN A 636 -26.62 7.18 6.48
C ASN A 636 -26.77 8.71 6.56
N ALA A 637 -25.71 9.46 6.26
CA ALA A 637 -25.76 10.93 6.22
C ALA A 637 -26.83 11.42 5.24
N LYS A 638 -27.54 12.50 5.56
CA LYS A 638 -28.58 13.08 4.69
C LYS A 638 -28.12 14.35 4.00
N TYR A 639 -27.39 15.20 4.70
CA TYR A 639 -27.06 16.56 4.30
C TYR A 639 -25.57 16.83 4.27
N SER A 640 -24.80 16.26 5.20
CA SER A 640 -23.38 16.61 5.31
C SER A 640 -22.50 15.60 6.03
N VAL A 641 -21.22 15.63 5.65
CA VAL A 641 -20.12 14.92 6.33
C VAL A 641 -18.99 15.92 6.56
N GLN A 642 -18.56 16.09 7.81
CA GLN A 642 -17.35 16.81 8.18
C GLN A 642 -16.37 15.81 8.79
N LEU A 643 -15.19 15.67 8.18
CA LEU A 643 -14.13 14.79 8.64
C LEU A 643 -12.86 15.60 8.87
N GLU A 644 -12.28 15.48 10.04
CA GLU A 644 -10.98 16.05 10.37
C GLU A 644 -10.06 14.91 10.74
N SER A 645 -8.88 14.85 10.12
CA SER A 645 -7.92 13.77 10.35
C SER A 645 -6.49 14.26 10.21
N GLN A 646 -5.63 13.94 11.18
CA GLN A 646 -4.23 14.36 11.17
C GLN A 646 -3.46 13.80 9.97
N ILE A 647 -3.70 12.53 9.63
CA ILE A 647 -3.15 11.85 8.46
C ILE A 647 -4.29 11.47 7.54
N MET A 648 -4.08 11.61 6.23
CA MET A 648 -5.01 11.15 5.19
C MET A 648 -4.27 10.22 4.22
N ILE A 649 -4.61 8.93 4.28
CA ILE A 649 -4.27 7.93 3.27
C ILE A 649 -5.44 6.95 3.09
N SER A 650 -6.11 7.04 1.94
CA SER A 650 -7.28 6.21 1.66
C SER A 650 -7.39 5.89 0.16
N GLY A 651 -7.95 4.72 -0.14
CA GLY A 651 -8.25 4.29 -1.51
C GLY A 651 -7.11 3.61 -2.26
N GLY A 652 -7.45 3.14 -3.47
CA GLY A 652 -6.60 2.35 -4.35
C GLY A 652 -6.30 0.95 -3.83
N SER A 653 -5.26 0.31 -4.36
CA SER A 653 -4.80 -1.01 -3.90
C SER A 653 -3.84 -0.96 -2.70
N LEU A 654 -3.50 0.25 -2.25
CA LEU A 654 -2.53 0.48 -1.18
C LEU A 654 -3.15 0.52 0.22
N GLN A 655 -4.43 0.89 0.32
CA GLN A 655 -5.17 0.99 1.57
C GLN A 655 -6.54 0.33 1.42
N HIS A 656 -7.00 -0.33 2.48
CA HIS A 656 -8.23 -1.12 2.51
C HIS A 656 -9.36 -0.39 3.24
N ASN A 657 -9.06 0.66 4.01
CA ASN A 657 -10.08 1.48 4.68
C ASN A 657 -11.09 2.06 3.66
N ARG A 658 -12.37 2.07 4.04
CA ARG A 658 -13.47 2.41 3.12
C ARG A 658 -13.98 3.84 3.27
N ILE A 659 -13.33 4.68 4.07
CA ILE A 659 -13.84 6.02 4.46
C ILE A 659 -13.98 6.96 3.25
N CYS A 660 -12.90 7.26 2.52
CA CYS A 660 -13.00 8.12 1.33
C CYS A 660 -13.90 7.53 0.23
N PRO A 661 -13.80 6.22 -0.09
CA PRO A 661 -14.76 5.59 -1.00
C PRO A 661 -16.22 5.72 -0.57
N ALA A 662 -16.53 5.63 0.74
CA ALA A 662 -17.89 5.79 1.26
C ALA A 662 -18.38 7.23 1.10
N ILE A 663 -17.53 8.23 1.33
CA ILE A 663 -17.88 9.65 1.10
C ILE A 663 -18.24 9.87 -0.38
N VAL A 664 -17.40 9.39 -1.29
CA VAL A 664 -17.66 9.52 -2.74
C VAL A 664 -18.93 8.78 -3.16
N ALA A 665 -19.14 7.56 -2.66
CA ALA A 665 -20.34 6.79 -2.94
C ALA A 665 -21.59 7.53 -2.42
N ARG A 666 -21.52 8.13 -1.24
CA ARG A 666 -22.63 8.91 -0.67
C ARG A 666 -22.91 10.18 -1.46
N ILE A 667 -21.88 10.91 -1.90
CA ILE A 667 -22.02 12.06 -2.81
C ILE A 667 -22.72 11.59 -4.09
N CYS A 668 -22.27 10.51 -4.71
CA CYS A 668 -22.89 9.97 -5.92
C CYS A 668 -24.38 9.64 -5.73
N GLN A 669 -24.75 9.06 -4.58
CA GLN A 669 -26.15 8.82 -4.24
C GLN A 669 -26.97 10.11 -4.14
N ALA A 670 -26.41 11.18 -3.54
CA ALA A 670 -27.05 12.49 -3.48
C ALA A 670 -27.22 13.11 -4.88
N CYS A 671 -26.16 13.12 -5.70
CA CYS A 671 -26.20 13.66 -7.07
C CYS A 671 -27.25 12.94 -7.92
N ARG A 672 -27.33 11.60 -7.84
CA ARG A 672 -28.34 10.80 -8.57
C ARG A 672 -29.78 11.14 -8.15
N LYS A 673 -29.98 11.51 -6.88
CA LYS A 673 -31.28 11.94 -6.34
C LYS A 673 -31.53 13.45 -6.48
N ARG A 674 -30.54 14.21 -6.98
CA ARG A 674 -30.54 15.68 -7.01
C ARG A 674 -30.77 16.32 -5.63
N GLU A 675 -30.23 15.70 -4.59
CA GLU A 675 -30.27 16.20 -3.23
C GLU A 675 -29.02 17.04 -2.93
N PRO A 676 -29.14 18.19 -2.22
CA PRO A 676 -27.97 18.92 -1.77
C PRO A 676 -27.22 18.13 -0.70
N PHE A 677 -25.93 17.91 -0.92
CA PHE A 677 -25.05 17.19 0.00
C PHE A 677 -23.65 17.79 -0.01
N TYR A 678 -23.03 17.94 1.17
CA TYR A 678 -21.74 18.61 1.31
C TYR A 678 -20.77 17.76 2.15
N ALA A 679 -19.55 17.56 1.66
CA ALA A 679 -18.50 16.86 2.37
C ALA A 679 -17.28 17.76 2.57
N LEU A 680 -16.84 17.96 3.81
CA LEU A 680 -15.62 18.68 4.16
C LEU A 680 -14.61 17.71 4.77
N ILE A 681 -13.41 17.65 4.20
CA ILE A 681 -12.28 16.89 4.75
C ILE A 681 -11.16 17.88 5.10
N LEU A 682 -10.77 17.97 6.36
CA LEU A 682 -9.64 18.77 6.84
C LEU A 682 -8.48 17.85 7.23
N THR A 683 -7.30 18.10 6.66
CA THR A 683 -6.08 17.34 6.99
C THR A 683 -4.83 18.22 6.88
N ASN A 684 -3.72 17.74 7.42
CA ASN A 684 -2.45 18.48 7.42
C ASN A 684 -1.77 18.40 6.06
N SER A 685 -1.21 19.50 5.56
CA SER A 685 -0.37 19.49 4.35
C SER A 685 1.11 19.15 4.61
N ALA A 686 1.51 19.20 5.88
CA ALA A 686 2.87 18.92 6.35
C ALA A 686 2.83 18.58 7.84
N GLN A 687 3.81 17.79 8.31
CA GLN A 687 4.02 17.48 9.72
C GLN A 687 5.38 18.07 10.13
N LYS A 688 5.38 19.23 10.78
CA LYS A 688 6.64 19.93 11.13
C LYS A 688 7.33 19.34 12.36
N ASP A 689 6.56 18.78 13.26
CA ASP A 689 6.99 18.06 14.47
C ASP A 689 7.68 16.73 14.16
N GLU A 690 7.41 16.14 12.99
CA GLU A 690 8.01 14.87 12.62
C GLU A 690 9.50 15.08 12.27
N PRO A 691 10.45 14.54 13.06
CA PRO A 691 11.88 14.76 12.84
C PRO A 691 12.37 14.13 11.53
N SER A 692 11.75 13.03 11.07
CA SER A 692 12.17 12.34 9.85
C SER A 692 11.77 13.11 8.59
N PHE A 693 12.77 13.53 7.80
CA PHE A 693 12.56 14.13 6.48
C PHE A 693 11.71 13.24 5.56
N LEU A 694 11.90 11.93 5.64
CA LEU A 694 11.16 10.97 4.83
C LEU A 694 9.69 10.93 5.22
N ALA A 695 9.37 10.92 6.52
CA ALA A 695 8.00 10.93 7.00
C ALA A 695 7.28 12.26 6.68
N ARG A 696 7.99 13.40 6.71
CA ARG A 696 7.46 14.68 6.20
C ARG A 696 7.11 14.64 4.72
N THR A 697 7.98 14.03 3.91
CA THR A 697 7.74 13.87 2.47
C THR A 697 6.58 12.91 2.20
N TYR A 698 6.44 11.88 3.02
CA TYR A 698 5.35 10.90 2.94
C TYR A 698 3.98 11.53 3.16
N CYS A 699 3.82 12.42 4.15
CA CYS A 699 2.55 13.14 4.39
C CYS A 699 2.03 13.83 3.10
N MET A 700 2.91 14.51 2.37
CA MET A 700 2.53 15.13 1.10
C MET A 700 2.17 14.08 0.04
N LEU A 701 2.94 12.99 -0.09
CA LEU A 701 2.65 11.93 -1.08
C LEU A 701 1.32 11.22 -0.80
N SER A 702 0.99 10.98 0.47
CA SER A 702 -0.23 10.29 0.88
C SER A 702 -1.49 11.11 0.58
N ILE A 703 -1.41 12.43 0.71
CA ILE A 703 -2.48 13.36 0.31
C ILE A 703 -2.66 13.31 -1.21
N GLN A 704 -1.57 13.43 -1.97
CA GLN A 704 -1.63 13.41 -3.43
C GLN A 704 -2.18 12.07 -3.97
N TRP A 705 -1.82 10.96 -3.33
CA TRP A 705 -2.42 9.66 -3.58
C TRP A 705 -3.93 9.69 -3.33
N SER A 706 -4.36 10.11 -2.13
CA SER A 706 -5.76 10.09 -1.72
C SER A 706 -6.65 11.00 -2.57
N LEU A 707 -6.15 12.19 -2.95
CA LEU A 707 -6.84 13.09 -3.90
C LEU A 707 -7.05 12.42 -5.25
N GLY A 708 -6.02 11.74 -5.79
CA GLY A 708 -6.17 10.95 -7.02
C GLY A 708 -7.19 9.81 -6.87
N GLN A 709 -7.18 9.11 -5.74
CA GLN A 709 -8.11 8.00 -5.50
C GLN A 709 -9.56 8.46 -5.30
N LEU A 710 -9.79 9.66 -4.76
CA LEU A 710 -11.12 10.26 -4.71
C LEU A 710 -11.68 10.49 -6.12
N GLU A 711 -10.88 11.03 -7.04
CA GLU A 711 -11.26 11.25 -8.45
C GLU A 711 -11.46 9.93 -9.22
N ASP A 712 -10.57 8.96 -9.02
CA ASP A 712 -10.68 7.63 -9.64
C ASP A 712 -11.96 6.92 -9.16
N CYS A 713 -12.26 7.01 -7.86
CA CYS A 713 -13.47 6.46 -7.27
C CYS A 713 -14.73 7.16 -7.81
N ALA A 714 -14.71 8.49 -7.92
CA ALA A 714 -15.82 9.26 -8.46
C ALA A 714 -16.09 8.88 -9.92
N SER A 715 -15.03 8.75 -10.73
CA SER A 715 -15.10 8.29 -12.11
C SER A 715 -15.70 6.88 -12.20
N ALA A 716 -15.32 5.96 -11.30
CA ALA A 716 -15.89 4.61 -11.23
C ALA A 716 -17.39 4.61 -10.91
N TYR A 717 -17.85 5.58 -10.11
CA TYR A 717 -19.26 5.81 -9.79
C TYR A 717 -20.03 6.60 -10.86
N GLY A 718 -19.34 7.09 -11.90
CA GLY A 718 -19.92 7.85 -13.00
C GLY A 718 -20.10 9.34 -12.72
N LEU A 719 -19.36 9.89 -11.74
CA LEU A 719 -19.27 11.34 -11.51
C LEU A 719 -18.05 11.90 -12.26
N THR A 720 -18.21 13.10 -12.81
CA THR A 720 -17.08 13.90 -13.29
C THR A 720 -16.29 14.48 -12.10
N SER A 721 -15.01 14.81 -12.32
CA SER A 721 -14.20 15.49 -11.29
C SER A 721 -14.84 16.81 -10.85
N GLU A 722 -15.45 17.55 -11.77
CA GLU A 722 -16.12 18.81 -11.44
C GLU A 722 -17.33 18.59 -10.53
N GLU A 723 -18.18 17.59 -10.81
CA GLU A 723 -19.30 17.23 -9.93
C GLU A 723 -18.82 16.77 -8.55
N LEU A 724 -17.74 15.98 -8.47
CA LEU A 724 -17.17 15.59 -7.19
C LEU A 724 -16.76 16.82 -6.38
N TRP A 725 -15.94 17.70 -6.96
CA TRP A 725 -15.40 18.87 -6.28
C TRP A 725 -16.45 19.93 -6.01
N GLN A 726 -17.61 19.94 -6.69
CA GLN A 726 -18.74 20.78 -6.29
C GLN A 726 -19.28 20.40 -4.90
N HIS A 727 -19.34 19.11 -4.60
CA HIS A 727 -19.89 18.56 -3.36
C HIS A 727 -18.84 18.27 -2.27
N LEU A 728 -17.57 18.14 -2.65
CA LEU A 728 -16.46 17.81 -1.75
C LEU A 728 -15.46 18.97 -1.67
N GLN A 729 -15.09 19.36 -0.45
CA GLN A 729 -13.96 20.23 -0.18
C GLN A 729 -12.91 19.46 0.63
N VAL A 730 -11.68 19.36 0.10
CA VAL A 730 -10.53 18.86 0.86
C VAL A 730 -9.60 20.04 1.13
N GLY A 731 -9.25 20.27 2.40
CA GLY A 731 -8.52 21.46 2.81
C GLY A 731 -7.53 21.23 3.94
N ARG A 732 -6.64 22.21 4.09
CA ARG A 732 -5.73 22.37 5.21
C ARG A 732 -6.07 23.65 5.97
N LEU A 733 -5.63 23.76 7.21
CA LEU A 733 -5.81 24.96 8.01
C LEU A 733 -4.54 25.82 8.01
N GLU A 734 -4.68 27.11 7.72
CA GLU A 734 -3.58 28.08 7.68
C GLU A 734 -4.09 29.48 8.07
N HIS A 735 -3.39 30.11 9.01
CA HIS A 735 -3.65 31.48 9.46
C HIS A 735 -2.38 32.32 9.34
N ASP A 736 -2.44 33.43 8.62
CA ASP A 736 -1.32 34.35 8.37
C ASP A 736 -0.03 33.65 7.89
N GLY A 737 -0.16 32.71 6.95
CA GLY A 737 0.96 31.94 6.39
C GLY A 737 1.54 30.87 7.33
N VAL A 738 0.93 30.66 8.50
CA VAL A 738 1.32 29.66 9.48
C VAL A 738 0.28 28.54 9.53
N LEU A 739 0.74 27.30 9.40
CA LEU A 739 -0.13 26.12 9.42
C LEU A 739 -0.77 25.95 10.80
N ILE A 740 -2.03 25.55 10.80
CA ILE A 740 -2.72 25.04 11.98
C ILE A 740 -2.78 23.52 11.83
N LYS A 741 -2.15 22.82 12.78
CA LYS A 741 -2.09 21.36 12.78
C LYS A 741 -3.43 20.79 13.24
N VAL A 742 -4.10 20.09 12.32
CA VAL A 742 -5.32 19.33 12.59
C VAL A 742 -4.92 18.03 13.29
N HIS A 743 -5.19 17.89 14.58
CA HIS A 743 -4.98 16.66 15.36
C HIS A 743 -6.31 16.10 15.94
N SER A 744 -7.40 16.83 15.73
CA SER A 744 -8.73 16.60 16.32
C SER A 744 -9.36 15.22 16.08
N ASN A 745 -9.10 14.60 14.92
CA ASN A 745 -9.59 13.26 14.54
C ASN A 745 -11.09 13.06 14.87
N ILE A 746 -11.96 13.80 14.18
CA ILE A 746 -13.41 13.81 14.40
C ILE A 746 -14.19 13.61 13.09
N LEU A 747 -15.28 12.85 13.17
CA LEU A 747 -16.28 12.72 12.11
C LEU A 747 -17.62 13.24 12.63
N ILE A 748 -18.18 14.26 11.98
CA ILE A 748 -19.51 14.81 12.27
C ILE A 748 -20.41 14.59 11.05
N VAL A 749 -21.61 14.07 11.28
CA VAL A 749 -22.62 13.82 10.26
C VAL A 749 -23.90 14.56 10.59
N ASP A 750 -24.39 15.36 9.63
CA ASP A 750 -25.65 16.10 9.68
C ASP A 750 -25.83 17.04 10.89
N GLY A 751 -24.73 17.42 11.58
CA GLY A 751 -24.80 18.16 12.84
C GLY A 751 -25.51 17.39 13.97
N LYS A 752 -25.72 16.08 13.82
CA LYS A 752 -26.52 15.26 14.74
C LYS A 752 -25.74 14.15 15.41
N TYR A 753 -24.81 13.54 14.68
CA TYR A 753 -24.00 12.42 15.15
C TYR A 753 -22.53 12.74 15.00
N ALA A 754 -21.73 12.39 16.00
CA ALA A 754 -20.29 12.58 15.96
C ALA A 754 -19.54 11.37 16.53
N LEU A 755 -18.35 11.15 15.97
CA LEU A 755 -17.35 10.22 16.46
C LEU A 755 -16.05 11.00 16.65
N ARG A 756 -15.60 11.11 17.90
CA ARG A 756 -14.29 11.67 18.23
C ARG A 756 -13.34 10.52 18.55
N SER A 757 -12.19 10.45 17.90
CA SER A 757 -11.27 9.31 17.98
C SER A 757 -9.80 9.71 18.08
N SER A 758 -8.94 8.78 18.50
CA SER A 758 -7.49 8.86 18.32
C SER A 758 -7.03 8.37 16.94
N SER A 759 -7.87 7.66 16.19
CA SER A 759 -7.55 7.03 14.91
C SER A 759 -7.21 8.03 13.79
N ASN A 760 -6.11 7.76 13.10
CA ASN A 760 -5.79 8.41 11.84
C ASN A 760 -6.53 7.77 10.65
N LEU A 761 -6.80 8.55 9.59
CA LEU A 761 -7.30 8.00 8.32
C LEU A 761 -6.17 7.26 7.58
N ALA A 762 -5.86 6.06 8.05
CA ALA A 762 -4.88 5.12 7.51
C ALA A 762 -5.24 3.69 7.95
N ASP A 763 -4.81 2.68 7.21
CA ASP A 763 -5.01 1.27 7.57
C ASP A 763 -4.31 0.89 8.90
N ARG A 764 -3.32 1.71 9.31
CA ARG A 764 -2.67 1.60 10.63
C ARG A 764 -3.67 1.69 11.78
N SER A 765 -4.68 2.54 11.66
CA SER A 765 -5.73 2.76 12.67
C SER A 765 -7.09 2.16 12.23
N LEU A 766 -7.48 2.40 10.97
CA LEU A 766 -8.82 2.13 10.43
C LEU A 766 -8.83 1.01 9.37
N SER A 767 -8.32 -0.17 9.68
CA SER A 767 -8.49 -1.35 8.81
C SER A 767 -8.97 -2.58 9.58
N ALA A 768 -9.39 -3.63 8.85
CA ALA A 768 -9.72 -4.92 9.46
C ALA A 768 -8.53 -5.57 10.22
N ARG A 769 -7.32 -5.06 10.03
CA ARG A 769 -6.09 -5.49 10.71
C ARG A 769 -5.32 -4.25 11.15
N PRO A 770 -5.84 -3.48 12.12
CA PRO A 770 -5.19 -2.27 12.58
C PRO A 770 -3.88 -2.65 13.30
N ASN A 771 -2.87 -1.79 13.13
CA ASN A 771 -1.59 -1.94 13.79
C ASN A 771 -1.53 -1.13 15.08
N ASP A 772 -2.34 -0.08 15.26
CA ASP A 772 -2.39 0.70 16.49
C ASP A 772 -3.61 0.33 17.33
N THR A 773 -3.46 0.36 18.65
CA THR A 773 -4.59 0.38 19.57
C THR A 773 -5.13 1.81 19.58
N GLU A 774 -6.40 1.98 19.22
CA GLU A 774 -7.07 3.29 19.13
C GLU A 774 -8.35 3.32 19.97
N LEU A 775 -8.89 4.49 20.28
CA LEU A 775 -10.16 4.60 21.00
C LEU A 775 -10.95 5.82 20.49
N GLY A 776 -12.22 5.59 20.18
CA GLY A 776 -13.19 6.63 19.86
C GLY A 776 -14.46 6.54 20.70
N LEU A 777 -15.20 7.64 20.71
CA LEU A 777 -16.46 7.80 21.42
C LEU A 777 -17.55 8.32 20.48
N LEU A 778 -18.69 7.62 20.45
CA LEU A 778 -19.89 8.00 19.71
C LEU A 778 -20.81 8.87 20.58
N PHE A 779 -21.20 10.03 20.08
CA PHE A 779 -22.13 10.93 20.76
C PHE A 779 -23.09 11.59 19.76
N SER A 780 -24.26 12.00 20.25
CA SER A 780 -25.34 12.52 19.43
C SER A 780 -26.21 13.52 20.18
N GLY A 781 -26.98 14.30 19.43
CA GLY A 781 -27.94 15.26 19.99
C GLY A 781 -27.50 16.73 19.81
N PRO A 782 -28.15 17.67 20.52
CA PRO A 782 -27.97 19.11 20.30
C PRO A 782 -26.52 19.61 20.43
N ARG A 783 -25.74 19.00 21.32
CA ARG A 783 -24.31 19.34 21.53
C ARG A 783 -23.45 19.12 20.29
N VAL A 784 -23.84 18.20 19.40
CA VAL A 784 -23.12 17.98 18.13
C VAL A 784 -23.33 19.15 17.17
N ASP A 785 -24.54 19.70 17.11
CA ASP A 785 -24.84 20.88 16.28
C ASP A 785 -24.10 22.11 16.81
N GLU A 786 -24.13 22.31 18.14
CA GLU A 786 -23.39 23.39 18.81
C GLU A 786 -21.90 23.30 18.51
N LEU A 787 -21.29 22.12 18.69
CA LEU A 787 -19.88 21.88 18.34
C LEU A 787 -19.60 22.19 16.87
N GLN A 788 -20.41 21.67 15.95
CA GLN A 788 -20.21 21.88 14.53
C GLN A 788 -20.25 23.38 14.19
N GLN A 789 -21.22 24.12 14.72
CA GLN A 789 -21.32 25.57 14.47
C GLN A 789 -20.15 26.33 15.09
N ASP A 790 -19.68 25.95 16.28
CA ASP A 790 -18.51 26.54 16.92
C ASP A 790 -17.23 26.32 16.10
N LEU A 791 -16.99 25.10 15.62
CA LEU A 791 -15.86 24.79 14.73
C LEU A 791 -15.94 25.60 13.44
N LEU A 792 -17.12 25.69 12.82
CA LEU A 792 -17.31 26.51 11.62
C LEU A 792 -17.02 28.00 11.89
N ASN A 793 -17.42 28.53 13.04
CA ASN A 793 -17.09 29.90 13.45
C ASN A 793 -15.57 30.08 13.64
N MET A 794 -14.89 29.13 14.29
CA MET A 794 -13.43 29.14 14.43
C MET A 794 -12.74 29.14 13.07
N TYR A 795 -13.20 28.30 12.14
CA TYR A 795 -12.60 28.17 10.81
C TYR A 795 -12.86 29.37 9.90
N LEU A 796 -14.01 30.01 10.04
CA LEU A 796 -14.41 31.16 9.22
C LEU A 796 -14.01 32.51 9.86
N GLY A 797 -13.44 32.51 11.06
CA GLY A 797 -13.03 33.71 11.78
C GLY A 797 -14.22 34.55 12.25
N THR A 798 -15.30 33.90 12.66
CA THR A 798 -16.52 34.54 13.18
C THR A 798 -16.85 34.04 14.58
N THR A 799 -17.86 34.64 15.21
CA THR A 799 -18.31 34.25 16.55
C THR A 799 -19.84 34.28 16.59
N GLY A 800 -20.45 33.20 17.09
CA GLY A 800 -21.90 33.11 17.32
C GLY A 800 -22.77 33.13 16.05
N LYS A 801 -22.22 32.95 14.85
CA LYS A 801 -22.99 32.89 13.61
C LYS A 801 -23.42 31.46 13.30
N LYS A 802 -24.67 31.26 12.88
CA LYS A 802 -25.12 29.98 12.35
C LYS A 802 -24.92 29.91 10.85
N TYR A 803 -24.34 28.82 10.38
CA TYR A 803 -24.00 28.57 8.99
C TYR A 803 -24.76 27.38 8.43
N THR A 804 -25.26 27.55 7.20
CA THR A 804 -25.64 26.41 6.36
C THR A 804 -24.44 25.94 5.55
N TRP A 805 -24.38 24.67 5.17
CA TRP A 805 -23.26 24.13 4.38
C TRP A 805 -23.04 24.83 3.04
N GLY A 806 -24.11 25.32 2.39
CA GLY A 806 -23.99 26.15 1.20
C GLY A 806 -23.23 27.46 1.47
N GLN A 807 -23.55 28.14 2.57
CA GLN A 807 -22.84 29.35 3.00
C GLN A 807 -21.37 29.08 3.39
N VAL A 808 -21.10 27.92 4.00
CA VAL A 808 -19.73 27.50 4.34
C VAL A 808 -18.91 27.34 3.06
N PHE A 809 -19.41 26.58 2.08
CA PHE A 809 -18.70 26.33 0.82
C PHE A 809 -18.51 27.63 0.01
N GLU A 810 -19.52 28.50 -0.02
CA GLU A 810 -19.42 29.83 -0.64
C GLU A 810 -18.31 30.67 0.00
N ARG A 811 -18.19 30.65 1.33
CA ARG A 811 -17.15 31.40 2.05
C ARG A 811 -15.75 30.83 1.89
N ILE A 812 -15.62 29.50 1.82
CA ILE A 812 -14.33 28.82 1.60
C ILE A 812 -13.83 29.09 0.17
N ARG A 813 -14.72 29.02 -0.83
CA ARG A 813 -14.35 29.15 -2.25
C ARG A 813 -14.33 30.59 -2.73
N GLY A 814 -15.04 31.48 -2.05
CA GLY A 814 -15.33 32.82 -2.53
C GLY A 814 -16.36 32.82 -3.67
N THR A 815 -16.77 34.02 -4.05
CA THR A 815 -17.64 34.28 -5.21
C THR A 815 -17.01 35.34 -6.10
N ALA A 816 -17.63 35.63 -7.25
CA ALA A 816 -17.18 36.72 -8.12
C ALA A 816 -17.10 38.09 -7.42
N THR A 817 -17.83 38.27 -6.31
CA THR A 817 -17.92 39.53 -5.57
C THR A 817 -17.26 39.49 -4.19
N GLN A 818 -16.95 38.31 -3.63
CA GLN A 818 -16.36 38.15 -2.31
C GLN A 818 -15.17 37.18 -2.33
N LYS A 819 -14.04 37.61 -1.77
CA LYS A 819 -12.85 36.76 -1.62
C LYS A 819 -13.10 35.64 -0.59
N PRO A 820 -12.42 34.48 -0.74
CA PRO A 820 -12.36 33.45 0.30
C PRO A 820 -12.07 34.03 1.68
N THR A 821 -12.77 33.56 2.71
CA THR A 821 -12.60 33.98 4.11
C THR A 821 -12.31 32.80 5.01
N GLY A 822 -11.64 33.05 6.14
CA GLY A 822 -11.27 32.01 7.10
C GLY A 822 -9.91 31.38 6.86
N VAL A 823 -9.63 30.34 7.66
CA VAL A 823 -8.33 29.65 7.72
C VAL A 823 -8.29 28.37 6.88
N ILE A 824 -9.42 27.91 6.33
CA ILE A 824 -9.44 26.75 5.43
C ILE A 824 -8.83 27.16 4.08
N LYS A 825 -7.79 26.46 3.66
CA LYS A 825 -7.16 26.57 2.34
C LYS A 825 -7.32 25.26 1.60
N GLU A 826 -7.64 25.32 0.31
CA GLU A 826 -7.79 24.13 -0.52
C GLU A 826 -6.48 23.35 -0.64
N LEU A 827 -6.60 22.02 -0.63
CA LEU A 827 -5.49 21.11 -0.91
C LEU A 827 -5.50 20.75 -2.39
N GLU A 828 -4.71 21.48 -3.17
CA GLU A 828 -4.61 21.26 -4.61
C GLU A 828 -3.79 20.01 -4.96
N LYS A 829 -4.23 19.31 -6.00
CA LYS A 829 -3.47 18.24 -6.63
C LYS A 829 -2.28 18.86 -7.38
N LYS A 830 -1.06 18.45 -7.03
CA LYS A 830 0.17 18.91 -7.67
C LYS A 830 0.26 18.33 -9.09
N SER A 831 0.87 19.08 -10.01
CA SER A 831 1.09 18.72 -11.42
C SER A 831 2.11 17.59 -11.66
N TRP A 832 2.41 16.80 -10.63
CA TRP A 832 3.42 15.75 -10.68
C TRP A 832 2.90 14.53 -11.45
N SER A 833 3.83 13.73 -11.99
CA SER A 833 3.46 12.49 -12.67
C SER A 833 2.71 11.56 -11.69
N PRO A 834 1.46 11.16 -11.99
CA PRO A 834 0.74 10.17 -11.18
C PRO A 834 1.50 8.85 -11.03
N VAL A 835 2.33 8.51 -12.02
CA VAL A 835 3.22 7.34 -12.00
C VAL A 835 4.33 7.51 -10.95
N PHE A 836 4.88 8.71 -10.79
CA PHE A 836 5.89 8.98 -9.77
C PHE A 836 5.29 8.89 -8.36
N THR A 837 4.11 9.48 -8.14
CA THR A 837 3.38 9.35 -6.87
C THR A 837 3.03 7.88 -6.60
N TRP A 838 2.55 7.15 -7.60
CA TRP A 838 2.25 5.72 -7.47
C TRP A 838 3.50 4.91 -7.12
N PHE A 839 4.62 5.13 -7.83
CA PHE A 839 5.86 4.40 -7.59
C PHE A 839 6.42 4.69 -6.19
N THR A 840 6.50 5.96 -5.80
CA THR A 840 7.03 6.38 -4.49
C THR A 840 6.15 5.90 -3.34
N MET A 841 4.83 5.96 -3.48
CA MET A 841 3.89 5.42 -2.49
C MET A 841 3.98 3.90 -2.36
N ASN A 842 4.07 3.18 -3.48
CA ASN A 842 4.29 1.73 -3.45
C ASN A 842 5.62 1.41 -2.78
N LEU A 843 6.71 2.03 -3.22
CA LEU A 843 8.04 1.83 -2.63
C LEU A 843 8.02 2.07 -1.12
N PHE A 844 7.43 3.18 -0.67
CA PHE A 844 7.35 3.51 0.75
C PHE A 844 6.53 2.48 1.53
N ILE A 845 5.32 2.13 1.09
CA ILE A 845 4.45 1.19 1.80
C ILE A 845 5.03 -0.24 1.82
N TYR A 846 5.62 -0.70 0.71
CA TYR A 846 6.26 -2.02 0.68
C TYR A 846 7.54 -2.08 1.52
N LEU A 847 8.27 -0.97 1.68
CA LEU A 847 9.50 -0.94 2.48
C LEU A 847 9.27 -0.62 3.96
N SER A 848 8.08 -0.16 4.32
CA SER A 848 7.72 0.28 5.68
C SER A 848 6.63 -0.60 6.30
N GLU A 849 6.66 -1.93 6.06
CA GLU A 849 5.61 -2.93 6.36
C GLU A 849 4.86 -2.80 7.71
N GLY A 850 5.42 -2.13 8.73
CA GLY A 850 4.76 -1.80 10.01
C GLY A 850 4.25 -0.35 10.18
N ALA A 851 4.75 0.61 9.41
CA ALA A 851 4.46 2.04 9.53
C ALA A 851 3.07 2.43 9.00
N THR A 852 2.60 1.79 7.92
CA THR A 852 1.38 2.20 7.20
C THR A 852 0.17 1.30 7.42
N GLY A 853 0.34 0.18 8.15
CA GLY A 853 -0.75 -0.72 8.54
C GLY A 853 -1.30 -1.64 7.46
N GLY A 854 -2.11 -2.62 7.87
CA GLY A 854 -3.01 -3.39 7.00
C GLY A 854 -2.43 -4.64 6.31
N ARG A 855 -1.11 -4.88 6.35
CA ARG A 855 -0.47 -6.00 5.64
C ARG A 855 0.00 -7.13 6.55
N VAL A 856 0.55 -6.82 7.71
CA VAL A 856 1.09 -7.78 8.68
C VAL A 856 0.31 -7.66 9.99
N LYS A 857 -0.07 -8.79 10.61
CA LYS A 857 -0.72 -8.78 11.92
C LYS A 857 0.32 -8.46 13.00
N VAL A 858 -0.02 -7.56 13.91
CA VAL A 858 0.84 -7.13 15.02
C VAL A 858 0.40 -7.82 16.31
N THR A 859 1.35 -8.30 17.13
CA THR A 859 1.08 -8.88 18.45
C THR A 859 1.41 -7.85 19.53
N TYR A 860 0.62 -7.79 20.61
CA TYR A 860 0.92 -6.97 21.78
C TYR A 860 1.11 -7.81 23.02
N THR A 861 2.03 -7.35 23.86
CA THR A 861 2.15 -7.81 25.24
C THR A 861 1.93 -6.62 26.15
N THR A 862 0.92 -6.71 27.03
CA THR A 862 0.70 -5.69 28.07
C THR A 862 1.25 -6.21 29.38
N THR A 863 2.31 -5.59 29.87
CA THR A 863 2.99 -5.98 31.10
C THR A 863 2.78 -4.90 32.16
N VAL A 864 2.28 -5.30 33.33
CA VAL A 864 2.31 -4.46 34.53
C VAL A 864 3.72 -4.48 35.10
N ILE A 865 4.22 -3.29 35.42
CA ILE A 865 5.56 -3.11 35.97
C ILE A 865 5.42 -3.08 37.49
N GLY A 866 5.70 -4.24 38.12
CA GLY A 866 5.74 -4.38 39.57
C GLY A 866 6.89 -3.62 40.23
N GLU A 867 6.94 -3.64 41.57
CA GLU A 867 7.96 -2.93 42.36
C GLU A 867 9.40 -3.48 42.15
N CYS A 868 9.53 -4.72 41.67
CA CYS A 868 10.82 -5.35 41.40
C CYS A 868 11.22 -5.25 39.92
N LYS A 869 12.37 -4.59 39.73
CA LYS A 869 13.10 -4.26 38.49
C LYS A 869 13.18 -5.33 37.39
N HIS A 870 13.61 -4.84 36.22
CA HIS A 870 14.26 -5.53 35.09
C HIS A 870 13.40 -5.91 33.86
N LYS A 871 13.26 -4.95 32.94
CA LYS A 871 13.52 -5.12 31.48
C LYS A 871 13.27 -3.83 30.66
N PHE A 872 12.44 -2.92 31.17
CA PHE A 872 12.07 -1.67 30.50
C PHE A 872 12.77 -0.42 31.08
N GLU A 873 13.69 -0.60 32.03
CA GLU A 873 14.42 0.48 32.70
C GLU A 873 15.72 0.92 31.97
N THR A 874 16.14 0.16 30.96
CA THR A 874 17.29 0.42 30.08
C THR A 874 16.81 0.56 28.65
#